data_AF-A0A7V6TYL1-F1
#
_entry.id   AF-A0A7V6TYL1-F1
#
_cell.length_a   1.000
_cell.length_b   1.000
_cell.length_c   1.000
_cell.angle_alpha   90.00
_cell.angle_beta   90.00
_cell.angle_gamma   90.00
#
_symmetry.space_group_name_H-M   'P 1'
#
loop_
_entity.id
_entity.type
_entity.pdbx_description
1 polymer ?
#
loop_
_entity_poly.entity_id
_entity_poly.type
_entity_poly.pdbx_seq_one_letter_code
_entity_poly.pdbx_strand_id
1 'polypeptide(L)'
;MAKKYTPDAGCFNAANKASGERLTKDEINDAFQRVADYRDRLRAEGNTDGMADKLRSFAEREAERTRVAAAMQRRHTALNIIVRDKLEESIDNLMAQGLSPRQALLSVLEGTQAGVEGGRVSVAALNQAYEARYLGAMFAELQANKPELIHMLSDPRFDADIMREMSEIKQNGKPGITGNKDAQYAAKVFASYAEMARTDLNKLGASIGKLEGWAGAQTHDDVKMIAAGKDAWVASVRGKLDLDRTFPDAASEIEVIDALGDIYDTIITGFSNKTTAAEKGQRVNPANLAKSLGKSRVLHFRDADAALAYRDEFGMGNTVSGMFAHLRSAARTAANMDALGPNPEVMFASLVDGMKRKIKDDPKISDADKVKQINSLNAEAGPLRQAIEISTGFASRPANVTAAKISADIRAALSMAKLGGATISSLSDLPVSAVSSLFRGSGFWQGLFRQVDGILKGRPKGEQAEISYLLGEGFDGMIGHIVSPAAANDSPVGKLSALQEKYFRWNGLSWWTDVNRATAGRVIAAEMGMRAKSAFADLPDRYRHVLGLHGIDQAKWDAIRQANFRESNGSVYVTPDRIRLLDDAVIEPLAADRIEAARLATKLDEAKSDSTRQKRQAEFDARRADIISDARRDLELSVLRFVADETSYSVVEVDPRTRRTMTQGYRPGTFGGEAMRFIGQFKGFPVSFTQRIIGRALYGQRKDASFLEKGAHIGSLLAGMTVAGYMIIAMKDAARGYWPPRDPFDYKTILAALAQGGAAGLYGDFLFAQKNRFGGGVLESIAGPTIGEAAQLTENLLSLRDAAAGKLTGNEAKAPWAQIFSQAVNNTPMANLFYVRPALDYLFLNSIRESLSPGYLKRQTKRRMEDYGQQRIFPDQAFGR
;
A
#
# COMPACT_ATOMS: atom_id res chain seq x y z
N MET A 1 -32.85 36.06 -0.03
CA MET A 1 -31.88 36.05 -1.17
C MET A 1 -30.94 37.23 -0.97
N ALA A 2 -29.63 37.00 -0.84
CA ALA A 2 -28.67 38.10 -0.76
C ALA A 2 -28.68 38.87 -2.09
N LYS A 3 -28.68 40.21 -2.02
CA LYS A 3 -28.71 41.09 -3.19
C LYS A 3 -27.36 40.99 -3.90
N LYS A 4 -27.34 40.53 -5.17
CA LYS A 4 -26.10 40.54 -5.96
C LYS A 4 -25.60 41.98 -6.13
N TYR A 5 -24.34 42.22 -5.79
CA TYR A 5 -23.60 43.45 -5.99
C TYR A 5 -23.27 43.60 -7.47
N THR A 6 -23.68 44.73 -8.03
CA THR A 6 -23.36 45.12 -9.41
C THR A 6 -22.46 46.35 -9.34
N PRO A 7 -21.25 46.33 -9.91
CA PRO A 7 -20.41 47.51 -10.00
C PRO A 7 -21.10 48.60 -10.82
N ASP A 8 -20.78 49.87 -10.55
CA ASP A 8 -21.23 50.96 -11.42
C ASP A 8 -20.60 50.84 -12.83
N ALA A 9 -21.21 51.52 -13.80
CA ALA A 9 -20.80 51.45 -15.20
C ALA A 9 -19.33 51.86 -15.43
N GLY A 10 -18.80 52.79 -14.63
CA GLY A 10 -17.41 53.23 -14.71
C GLY A 10 -16.44 52.14 -14.27
N CYS A 11 -16.68 51.55 -13.08
CA CYS A 11 -15.90 50.42 -12.57
C CYS A 11 -15.96 49.19 -13.48
N PHE A 12 -17.15 48.88 -14.01
CA PHE A 12 -17.32 47.79 -14.97
C PHE A 12 -16.51 48.01 -16.25
N ASN A 13 -16.61 49.19 -16.85
CA ASN A 13 -15.89 49.51 -18.09
C ASN A 13 -14.37 49.52 -17.90
N ALA A 14 -13.88 50.01 -16.74
CA ALA A 14 -12.48 49.98 -16.40
C ALA A 14 -11.94 48.53 -16.28
N ALA A 15 -12.68 47.66 -15.58
CA ALA A 15 -12.32 46.25 -15.45
C ALA A 15 -12.37 45.51 -16.81
N ASN A 16 -13.40 45.77 -17.62
CA ASN A 16 -13.54 45.17 -18.94
C ASN A 16 -12.37 45.56 -19.86
N LYS A 17 -12.02 46.85 -19.90
CA LYS A 17 -10.88 47.37 -20.65
C LYS A 17 -9.55 46.80 -20.15
N ALA A 18 -9.35 46.71 -18.83
CA ALA A 18 -8.15 46.13 -18.24
C ALA A 18 -7.96 44.63 -18.59
N SER A 19 -9.07 43.91 -18.80
CA SER A 19 -9.02 42.51 -19.26
C SER A 19 -8.68 42.35 -20.75
N GLY A 20 -8.64 43.46 -21.51
CA GLY A 20 -8.62 43.44 -22.97
C GLY A 20 -9.92 42.88 -23.56
N GLU A 21 -11.05 43.13 -22.89
CA GLU A 21 -12.41 42.69 -23.27
C GLU A 21 -12.56 41.16 -23.39
N ARG A 22 -11.74 40.42 -22.64
CA ARG A 22 -11.75 38.94 -22.65
C ARG A 22 -12.63 38.31 -21.59
N LEU A 23 -13.04 39.07 -20.57
CA LEU A 23 -13.89 38.58 -19.50
C LEU A 23 -15.36 38.85 -19.81
N THR A 24 -16.20 37.89 -19.45
CA THR A 24 -17.66 38.04 -19.54
C THR A 24 -18.18 39.00 -18.47
N LYS A 25 -19.38 39.55 -18.70
CA LYS A 25 -20.05 40.42 -17.74
C LYS A 25 -20.24 39.74 -16.38
N ASP A 26 -20.54 38.45 -16.37
CA ASP A 26 -20.73 37.68 -15.14
C ASP A 26 -19.41 37.48 -14.38
N GLU A 27 -18.29 37.21 -15.07
CA GLU A 27 -16.98 37.08 -14.43
C GLU A 27 -16.51 38.37 -13.76
N ILE A 28 -16.75 39.51 -14.41
CA ILE A 28 -16.46 40.83 -13.85
C ILE A 28 -17.36 41.08 -12.62
N ASN A 29 -18.67 40.85 -12.74
CA ASN A 29 -19.60 41.03 -11.63
C ASN A 29 -19.27 40.11 -10.44
N ASP A 30 -18.92 38.85 -10.68
CA ASP A 30 -18.55 37.89 -9.63
C ASP A 30 -17.25 38.31 -8.92
N ALA A 31 -16.29 38.91 -9.62
CA ALA A 31 -15.08 39.47 -9.00
C ALA A 31 -15.43 40.63 -8.06
N PHE A 32 -16.29 41.55 -8.49
CA PHE A 32 -16.79 42.64 -7.66
C PHE A 32 -17.66 42.14 -6.50
N GLN A 33 -18.46 41.10 -6.70
CA GLN A 33 -19.26 40.47 -5.66
C GLN A 33 -18.38 39.93 -4.53
N ARG A 34 -17.28 39.23 -4.84
CA ARG A 34 -16.36 38.70 -3.81
C ARG A 34 -15.77 39.81 -2.94
N VAL A 35 -15.39 40.92 -3.55
CA VAL A 35 -14.87 42.10 -2.83
C VAL A 35 -15.98 42.76 -2.00
N ALA A 36 -17.20 42.83 -2.52
CA ALA A 36 -18.36 43.36 -1.79
C ALA A 36 -18.75 42.47 -0.60
N ASP A 37 -18.76 41.15 -0.76
CA ASP A 37 -19.05 40.20 0.31
C ASP A 37 -18.01 40.32 1.44
N TYR A 38 -16.73 40.47 1.09
CA TYR A 38 -15.67 40.70 2.07
C TYR A 38 -15.82 42.05 2.78
N ARG A 39 -16.17 43.12 2.05
CA ARG A 39 -16.48 44.43 2.65
C ARG A 39 -17.65 44.35 3.62
N ASP A 40 -18.75 43.72 3.20
CA ASP A 40 -19.98 43.66 3.99
C ASP A 40 -19.80 42.78 5.23
N ARG A 41 -18.96 41.74 5.13
CA ARG A 41 -18.47 40.96 6.26
C ARG A 41 -17.70 41.82 7.26
N LEU A 42 -16.65 42.52 6.82
CA LEU A 42 -15.86 43.41 7.67
C LEU A 42 -16.72 44.50 8.35
N ARG A 43 -17.78 44.98 7.69
CA ARG A 43 -18.75 45.92 8.27
C ARG A 43 -19.61 45.28 9.35
N ALA A 44 -20.13 44.07 9.10
CA ALA A 44 -20.92 43.33 10.08
C ALA A 44 -20.12 43.01 11.35
N GLU A 45 -18.79 42.90 11.21
CA GLU A 45 -17.84 42.58 12.29
C GLU A 45 -17.29 43.82 13.00
N GLY A 46 -17.70 45.04 12.61
CA GLY A 46 -17.19 46.29 13.20
C GLY A 46 -15.72 46.60 12.87
N ASN A 47 -15.10 45.85 11.96
CA ASN A 47 -13.68 45.92 11.63
C ASN A 47 -13.41 46.85 10.43
N THR A 48 -13.79 48.12 10.56
CA THR A 48 -13.77 49.09 9.44
C THR A 48 -12.45 49.86 9.28
N ASP A 49 -11.54 49.78 10.25
CA ASP A 49 -10.26 50.48 10.19
C ASP A 49 -9.38 49.93 9.05
N GLY A 50 -8.76 50.81 8.27
CA GLY A 50 -7.92 50.42 7.14
C GLY A 50 -8.67 49.64 6.04
N MET A 51 -10.00 49.80 5.92
CA MET A 51 -10.84 49.01 5.01
C MET A 51 -10.38 49.06 3.54
N ALA A 52 -9.87 50.20 3.06
CA ALA A 52 -9.36 50.31 1.69
C ALA A 52 -8.15 49.38 1.44
N ASP A 53 -7.19 49.35 2.37
CA ASP A 53 -6.01 48.48 2.26
C ASP A 53 -6.35 47.01 2.47
N LYS A 54 -7.29 46.70 3.37
CA LYS A 54 -7.83 45.34 3.54
C LYS A 54 -8.50 44.83 2.25
N LEU A 55 -9.33 45.66 1.62
CA LEU A 55 -9.99 45.32 0.35
C LEU A 55 -8.98 45.18 -0.79
N ARG A 56 -7.97 46.05 -0.88
CA ARG A 56 -6.89 45.95 -1.87
C ARG A 56 -6.10 44.66 -1.70
N SER A 57 -5.64 44.39 -0.47
CA SER A 57 -4.88 43.18 -0.14
C SER A 57 -5.69 41.90 -0.37
N PHE A 58 -6.99 41.91 -0.06
CA PHE A 58 -7.90 40.81 -0.40
C PHE A 58 -8.02 40.63 -1.92
N ALA A 59 -8.21 41.71 -2.68
CA ALA A 59 -8.30 41.66 -4.14
C ALA A 59 -7.01 41.15 -4.80
N GLU A 60 -5.83 41.56 -4.30
CA GLU A 60 -4.52 41.07 -4.76
C GLU A 60 -4.36 39.56 -4.48
N ARG A 61 -4.74 39.10 -3.27
CA ARG A 61 -4.73 37.67 -2.93
C ARG A 61 -5.70 36.86 -3.80
N GLU A 62 -6.91 37.37 -4.03
CA GLU A 62 -7.90 36.71 -4.89
C GLU A 62 -7.48 36.70 -6.37
N ALA A 63 -6.82 37.76 -6.85
CA ALA A 63 -6.26 37.81 -8.20
C ALA A 63 -5.16 36.76 -8.37
N GLU A 64 -4.23 36.65 -7.43
CA GLU A 64 -3.17 35.64 -7.48
C GLU A 64 -3.74 34.22 -7.35
N ARG A 65 -4.69 33.99 -6.44
CA ARG A 65 -5.42 32.71 -6.31
C ARG A 65 -6.10 32.33 -7.63
N THR A 66 -6.73 33.28 -8.31
CA THR A 66 -7.39 33.06 -9.61
C THR A 66 -6.38 32.75 -10.72
N ARG A 67 -5.26 33.49 -10.77
CA ARG A 67 -4.17 33.27 -11.74
C ARG A 67 -3.58 31.87 -11.59
N VAL A 68 -3.26 31.47 -10.36
CA VAL A 68 -2.74 30.13 -10.04
C VAL A 68 -3.79 29.07 -10.39
N ALA A 69 -5.05 29.26 -10.03
CA ALA A 69 -6.12 28.31 -10.35
C ALA A 69 -6.29 28.11 -11.88
N ALA A 70 -6.21 29.17 -12.67
CA ALA A 70 -6.30 29.10 -14.13
C ALA A 70 -5.09 28.37 -14.74
N ALA A 71 -3.87 28.67 -14.27
CA ALA A 71 -2.67 27.97 -14.70
C ALA A 71 -2.73 26.47 -14.36
N MET A 72 -3.18 26.14 -13.14
CA MET A 72 -3.39 24.76 -12.71
C MET A 72 -4.44 24.04 -13.57
N GLN A 73 -5.55 24.69 -13.91
CA GLN A 73 -6.57 24.10 -14.76
C GLN A 73 -6.03 23.77 -16.16
N ARG A 74 -5.25 24.66 -16.77
CA ARG A 74 -4.59 24.41 -18.07
C ARG A 74 -3.64 23.22 -17.97
N ARG A 75 -2.85 23.16 -16.89
CA ARG A 75 -1.94 22.05 -16.62
C ARG A 75 -2.69 20.73 -16.44
N HIS A 76 -3.80 20.73 -15.70
CA HIS A 76 -4.62 19.53 -15.52
C HIS A 76 -5.21 19.02 -16.82
N THR A 77 -5.70 19.91 -17.67
CA THR A 77 -6.20 19.54 -19.01
C THR A 77 -5.10 18.88 -19.84
N ALA A 78 -3.90 19.47 -19.87
CA ALA A 78 -2.77 18.90 -20.62
C ALA A 78 -2.34 17.52 -20.07
N LEU A 79 -2.20 17.39 -18.74
CA LEU A 79 -1.87 16.12 -18.11
C LEU A 79 -2.93 15.05 -18.37
N ASN A 80 -4.22 15.40 -18.30
CA ASN A 80 -5.31 14.47 -18.59
C ASN A 80 -5.26 13.96 -20.04
N ILE A 81 -4.95 14.81 -21.01
CA ILE A 81 -4.85 14.39 -22.43
C ILE A 81 -3.71 13.38 -22.58
N ILE A 82 -2.50 13.73 -22.13
CA ILE A 82 -1.31 12.88 -22.25
C ILE A 82 -1.52 11.52 -21.56
N VAL A 83 -2.05 11.55 -20.33
CA VAL A 83 -2.30 10.32 -19.56
C VAL A 83 -3.39 9.48 -20.22
N ARG A 84 -4.45 10.10 -20.73
CA ARG A 84 -5.53 9.39 -21.42
C ARG A 84 -5.00 8.67 -22.66
N ASP A 85 -4.24 9.36 -23.51
CA ASP A 85 -3.71 8.77 -24.75
C ASP A 85 -2.84 7.54 -24.44
N LYS A 86 -1.93 7.66 -23.46
CA LYS A 86 -1.09 6.56 -22.98
C LYS A 86 -1.91 5.38 -22.43
N LEU A 87 -2.97 5.67 -21.68
CA LEU A 87 -3.84 4.63 -21.10
C LEU A 87 -4.68 3.93 -22.17
N GLU A 88 -5.23 4.66 -23.13
CA GLU A 88 -5.99 4.09 -24.23
C GLU A 88 -5.10 3.19 -25.10
N GLU A 89 -3.88 3.64 -25.44
CA GLU A 89 -2.88 2.83 -26.12
C GLU A 89 -2.53 1.55 -25.32
N SER A 90 -2.25 1.70 -24.03
CA SER A 90 -1.92 0.56 -23.15
C SER A 90 -3.07 -0.45 -23.08
N ILE A 91 -4.31 0.02 -22.94
CA ILE A 91 -5.51 -0.83 -22.89
C ILE A 91 -5.72 -1.53 -24.23
N ASP A 92 -5.58 -0.83 -25.34
CA ASP A 92 -5.74 -1.40 -26.68
C ASP A 92 -4.66 -2.46 -26.94
N ASN A 93 -3.41 -2.21 -26.55
CA ASN A 93 -2.32 -3.18 -26.62
C ASN A 93 -2.58 -4.44 -25.75
N LEU A 94 -3.14 -4.28 -24.55
CA LEU A 94 -3.52 -5.42 -23.71
C LEU A 94 -4.65 -6.24 -24.34
N MET A 95 -5.65 -5.59 -24.93
CA MET A 95 -6.75 -6.26 -25.64
C MET A 95 -6.27 -6.98 -26.89
N ALA A 96 -5.41 -6.36 -27.69
CA ALA A 96 -4.79 -6.97 -28.87
C ALA A 96 -4.00 -8.24 -28.50
N GLN A 97 -3.47 -8.30 -27.27
CA GLN A 97 -2.76 -9.47 -26.76
C GLN A 97 -3.69 -10.56 -26.16
N GLY A 98 -5.00 -10.33 -26.09
CA GLY A 98 -6.02 -11.33 -25.76
C GLY A 98 -6.77 -11.08 -24.44
N LEU A 99 -6.59 -9.94 -23.78
CA LEU A 99 -7.38 -9.60 -22.59
C LEU A 99 -8.78 -9.13 -22.98
N SER A 100 -9.79 -9.52 -22.21
CA SER A 100 -11.13 -8.92 -22.31
C SER A 100 -11.10 -7.44 -21.89
N PRO A 101 -12.05 -6.61 -22.35
CA PRO A 101 -12.12 -5.20 -21.96
C PRO A 101 -12.08 -4.97 -20.44
N ARG A 102 -12.81 -5.79 -19.69
CA ARG A 102 -12.81 -5.72 -18.21
C ARG A 102 -11.43 -6.07 -17.63
N GLN A 103 -10.75 -7.09 -18.17
CA GLN A 103 -9.41 -7.47 -17.70
C GLN A 103 -8.37 -6.41 -18.02
N ALA A 104 -8.45 -5.78 -19.19
CA ALA A 104 -7.54 -4.69 -19.56
C ALA A 104 -7.69 -3.49 -18.61
N LEU A 105 -8.93 -3.07 -18.32
CA LEU A 105 -9.21 -1.99 -17.36
C LEU A 105 -8.78 -2.35 -15.92
N LEU A 106 -9.01 -3.58 -15.47
CA LEU A 106 -8.51 -4.05 -14.17
C LEU A 106 -6.98 -4.06 -14.15
N SER A 107 -6.32 -4.47 -15.23
CA SER A 107 -4.85 -4.53 -15.31
C SER A 107 -4.19 -3.19 -15.04
N VAL A 108 -4.81 -2.07 -15.46
CA VAL A 108 -4.31 -0.72 -15.17
C VAL A 108 -4.25 -0.46 -13.66
N LEU A 109 -5.17 -1.01 -12.87
CA LEU A 109 -5.26 -0.78 -11.43
C LEU A 109 -4.48 -1.82 -10.61
N GLU A 110 -4.70 -3.11 -10.88
CA GLU A 110 -4.21 -4.24 -10.08
C GLU A 110 -3.10 -5.08 -10.76
N GLY A 111 -2.84 -4.85 -12.05
CA GLY A 111 -1.97 -5.70 -12.87
C GLY A 111 -2.61 -7.04 -13.24
N THR A 112 -2.03 -7.74 -14.21
CA THR A 112 -2.49 -9.06 -14.65
C THR A 112 -1.42 -10.13 -14.49
N GLN A 113 -1.88 -11.38 -14.42
CA GLN A 113 -1.05 -12.59 -14.36
C GLN A 113 -0.88 -13.22 -15.75
N ALA A 114 -1.56 -12.66 -16.75
CA ALA A 114 -1.38 -13.05 -18.14
C ALA A 114 0.01 -12.61 -18.62
N GLY A 115 0.65 -13.45 -19.42
CA GLY A 115 1.96 -13.21 -20.03
C GLY A 115 1.87 -12.24 -21.20
N VAL A 116 1.34 -11.05 -20.94
CA VAL A 116 1.16 -9.97 -21.91
C VAL A 116 2.06 -8.80 -21.57
N GLU A 117 2.68 -8.23 -22.58
CA GLU A 117 3.58 -7.08 -22.44
C GLU A 117 2.84 -5.89 -21.81
N GLY A 118 3.51 -5.21 -20.88
CA GLY A 118 2.92 -4.13 -20.09
C GLY A 118 1.87 -4.58 -19.06
N GLY A 119 1.55 -5.87 -18.96
CA GLY A 119 0.54 -6.39 -18.04
C GLY A 119 0.82 -6.18 -16.54
N ARG A 120 2.07 -5.84 -16.18
CA ARG A 120 2.49 -5.51 -14.81
C ARG A 120 2.67 -4.00 -14.59
N VAL A 121 2.38 -3.16 -15.59
CA VAL A 121 2.32 -1.70 -15.44
C VAL A 121 0.97 -1.35 -14.82
N SER A 122 0.95 -1.12 -13.51
CA SER A 122 -0.30 -0.86 -12.78
C SER A 122 -0.14 0.18 -11.67
N VAL A 123 -1.25 0.77 -11.22
CA VAL A 123 -1.31 1.64 -10.04
C VAL A 123 -0.76 0.91 -8.81
N ALA A 124 -1.08 -0.39 -8.64
CA ALA A 124 -0.60 -1.20 -7.53
C ALA A 124 0.93 -1.25 -7.47
N ALA A 125 1.57 -1.54 -8.60
CA ALA A 125 3.02 -1.68 -8.68
C ALA A 125 3.72 -0.30 -8.60
N LEU A 126 3.08 0.77 -9.10
CA LEU A 126 3.53 2.15 -8.89
C LEU A 126 3.45 2.58 -7.42
N ASN A 127 2.42 2.16 -6.67
CA ASN A 127 2.32 2.46 -5.24
C ASN A 127 3.52 1.89 -4.48
N GLN A 128 3.91 0.65 -4.76
CA GLN A 128 5.11 0.05 -4.15
C GLN A 128 6.38 0.78 -4.58
N ALA A 129 6.49 1.20 -5.84
CA ALA A 129 7.64 1.97 -6.31
C ALA A 129 7.77 3.33 -5.61
N TYR A 130 6.66 4.05 -5.40
CA TYR A 130 6.68 5.29 -4.64
C TYR A 130 6.93 5.08 -3.14
N GLU A 131 6.42 4.00 -2.54
CA GLU A 131 6.76 3.65 -1.16
C GLU A 131 8.27 3.41 -1.03
N ALA A 132 8.90 2.66 -1.94
CA ALA A 132 10.35 2.48 -1.98
C ALA A 132 11.11 3.80 -2.20
N ARG A 133 10.65 4.65 -3.14
CA ARG A 133 11.26 5.95 -3.45
C ARG A 133 11.25 6.91 -2.27
N TYR A 134 10.18 6.93 -1.48
CA TYR A 134 10.05 7.86 -0.36
C TYR A 134 10.55 7.26 0.96
N LEU A 135 9.97 6.15 1.38
CA LEU A 135 10.27 5.52 2.67
C LEU A 135 11.57 4.72 2.59
N GLY A 136 11.72 3.91 1.54
CA GLY A 136 12.89 3.09 1.34
C GLY A 136 14.17 3.91 1.21
N ALA A 137 14.16 4.96 0.39
CA ALA A 137 15.28 5.87 0.27
C ALA A 137 15.57 6.63 1.57
N MET A 138 14.54 7.06 2.32
CA MET A 138 14.71 7.70 3.63
C MET A 138 15.43 6.79 4.63
N PHE A 139 15.01 5.53 4.74
CA PHE A 139 15.68 4.57 5.62
C PHE A 139 17.07 4.18 5.10
N ALA A 140 17.27 4.12 3.79
CA ALA A 140 18.59 3.92 3.20
C ALA A 140 19.55 5.06 3.56
N GLU A 141 19.11 6.32 3.48
CA GLU A 141 19.95 7.47 3.85
C GLU A 141 20.31 7.48 5.33
N LEU A 142 19.36 7.13 6.21
CA LEU A 142 19.65 6.93 7.64
C LEU A 142 20.65 5.79 7.85
N GLN A 143 20.45 4.65 7.18
CA GLN A 143 21.33 3.48 7.29
C GLN A 143 22.75 3.73 6.80
N ALA A 144 22.91 4.52 5.73
CA ALA A 144 24.20 4.82 5.13
C ALA A 144 25.04 5.76 6.00
N ASN A 145 24.40 6.76 6.60
CA ASN A 145 25.11 7.85 7.27
C ASN A 145 25.13 7.73 8.80
N LYS A 146 24.05 7.21 9.37
CA LYS A 146 23.72 7.28 10.81
C LYS A 146 22.86 6.07 11.25
N PRO A 147 23.36 4.82 11.07
CA PRO A 147 22.56 3.60 11.26
C PRO A 147 22.00 3.43 12.69
N GLU A 148 22.69 3.97 13.70
CA GLU A 148 22.27 3.97 15.10
C GLU A 148 20.91 4.66 15.31
N LEU A 149 20.57 5.65 14.47
CA LEU A 149 19.35 6.42 14.62
C LEU A 149 18.11 5.57 14.42
N ILE A 150 18.15 4.57 13.55
CA ILE A 150 16.99 3.72 13.25
C ILE A 150 16.45 3.05 14.52
N HIS A 151 17.34 2.68 15.45
CA HIS A 151 16.95 2.10 16.73
C HIS A 151 16.45 3.15 17.74
N MET A 152 16.93 4.39 17.62
CA MET A 152 16.54 5.52 18.48
C MET A 152 15.20 6.15 18.08
N LEU A 153 14.70 5.89 16.87
CA LEU A 153 13.42 6.44 16.38
C LEU A 153 12.19 6.09 17.26
N SER A 154 12.33 5.10 18.15
CA SER A 154 11.29 4.74 19.13
C SER A 154 11.42 5.45 20.49
N ASP A 155 12.54 6.14 20.74
CA ASP A 155 12.81 6.84 22.00
C ASP A 155 11.96 8.12 22.10
N PRO A 156 11.16 8.30 23.18
CA PRO A 156 10.28 9.45 23.31
C PRO A 156 11.00 10.80 23.38
N ARG A 157 12.21 10.86 23.95
CA ARG A 157 12.98 12.11 24.04
C ARG A 157 13.56 12.47 22.69
N PHE A 158 14.14 11.49 22.01
CA PHE A 158 14.66 11.66 20.66
C PHE A 158 13.55 12.08 19.69
N ASP A 159 12.36 11.48 19.80
CA ASP A 159 11.20 11.87 19.01
C ASP A 159 10.76 13.32 19.23
N ALA A 160 10.71 13.76 20.48
CA ALA A 160 10.38 15.15 20.83
C ALA A 160 11.43 16.11 20.28
N ASP A 161 12.71 15.75 20.35
CA ASP A 161 13.81 16.55 19.79
C ASP A 161 13.70 16.64 18.27
N ILE A 162 13.40 15.54 17.56
CA ILE A 162 13.16 15.57 16.11
C ILE A 162 12.04 16.57 15.78
N MET A 163 10.93 16.53 16.51
CA MET A 163 9.79 17.41 16.25
C MET A 163 10.16 18.89 16.45
N ARG A 164 10.92 19.20 17.52
CA ARG A 164 11.45 20.54 17.77
C ARG A 164 12.38 21.00 16.64
N GLU A 165 13.34 20.17 16.26
CA GLU A 165 14.28 20.49 15.18
C GLU A 165 13.56 20.69 13.84
N MET A 166 12.58 19.86 13.50
CA MET A 166 11.77 20.04 12.28
C MET A 166 10.98 21.36 12.30
N SER A 167 10.45 21.76 13.45
CA SER A 167 9.71 23.04 13.60
C SER A 167 10.58 24.28 13.39
N GLU A 168 11.90 24.12 13.49
CA GLU A 168 12.90 25.16 13.27
C GLU A 168 13.49 25.16 11.85
N ILE A 169 13.04 24.26 10.96
CA ILE A 169 13.38 24.31 9.52
C ILE A 169 12.51 25.38 8.83
N LYS A 170 12.85 26.65 9.06
CA LYS A 170 12.19 27.86 8.53
C LYS A 170 13.19 29.01 8.40
N GLN A 171 12.89 30.02 7.58
CA GLN A 171 13.79 31.13 7.26
C GLN A 171 14.35 31.85 8.49
N ASN A 172 13.52 32.03 9.53
CA ASN A 172 13.90 32.67 10.81
C ASN A 172 13.99 31.64 11.97
N GLY A 173 14.21 30.37 11.66
CA GLY A 173 14.32 29.31 12.66
C GLY A 173 15.68 29.28 13.35
N LYS A 174 15.78 28.47 14.41
CA LYS A 174 17.01 28.20 15.15
C LYS A 174 17.40 26.72 15.02
N PRO A 175 17.98 26.28 13.89
CA PRO A 175 18.45 24.91 13.76
C PRO A 175 19.42 24.53 14.87
N GLY A 176 19.24 23.37 15.49
CA GLY A 176 20.02 22.90 16.64
C GLY A 176 19.49 23.38 17.99
N ILE A 177 18.23 23.84 18.07
CA ILE A 177 17.60 24.34 19.31
C ILE A 177 17.61 23.31 20.45
N THR A 178 17.63 22.02 20.12
CA THR A 178 17.67 20.93 21.09
C THR A 178 19.08 20.63 21.60
N GLY A 179 20.12 21.11 20.91
CA GLY A 179 21.51 20.69 21.11
C GLY A 179 21.81 19.25 20.65
N ASN A 180 20.80 18.51 20.16
CA ASN A 180 20.91 17.13 19.73
C ASN A 180 21.20 17.04 18.23
N LYS A 181 22.49 16.86 17.88
CA LYS A 181 22.94 16.79 16.48
C LYS A 181 22.30 15.63 15.70
N ASP A 182 21.98 14.53 16.37
CA ASP A 182 21.35 13.38 15.77
C ASP A 182 19.86 13.64 15.45
N ALA A 183 19.16 14.35 16.34
CA ALA A 183 17.79 14.79 16.09
C ALA A 183 17.73 15.82 14.97
N GLN A 184 18.70 16.74 14.92
CA GLN A 184 18.83 17.73 13.85
C GLN A 184 19.06 17.04 12.49
N TYR A 185 19.89 16.01 12.46
CA TYR A 185 20.12 15.22 11.26
C TYR A 185 18.85 14.48 10.80
N ALA A 186 18.18 13.75 11.71
CA ALA A 186 16.94 13.05 11.41
C ALA A 186 15.83 14.00 10.91
N ALA A 187 15.69 15.17 11.53
CA ALA A 187 14.76 16.23 11.11
C ALA A 187 15.03 16.70 9.67
N LYS A 188 16.31 16.89 9.30
CA LYS A 188 16.70 17.26 7.94
C LYS A 188 16.35 16.17 6.93
N VAL A 189 16.62 14.91 7.25
CA VAL A 189 16.29 13.76 6.40
C VAL A 189 14.77 13.71 6.17
N PHE A 190 13.97 13.74 7.24
CA PHE A 190 12.51 13.72 7.14
C PHE A 190 11.94 14.88 6.33
N ALA A 191 12.45 16.10 6.54
CA ALA A 191 12.04 17.27 5.76
C ALA A 191 12.38 17.11 4.27
N SER A 192 13.53 16.51 3.94
CA SER A 192 13.97 16.31 2.55
C SER A 192 13.08 15.32 1.80
N TYR A 193 12.68 14.22 2.44
CA TYR A 193 11.78 13.23 1.82
C TYR A 193 10.33 13.67 1.78
N ALA A 194 9.86 14.45 2.76
CA ALA A 194 8.56 15.12 2.67
C ALA A 194 8.52 16.13 1.50
N GLU A 195 9.60 16.86 1.28
CA GLU A 195 9.71 17.78 0.14
C GLU A 195 9.79 17.03 -1.19
N MET A 196 10.50 15.90 -1.26
CA MET A 196 10.50 15.02 -2.42
C MET A 196 9.07 14.57 -2.77
N ALA A 197 8.33 14.04 -1.79
CA ALA A 197 6.94 13.60 -2.01
C ALA A 197 6.03 14.76 -2.45
N ARG A 198 6.18 15.96 -1.86
CA ARG A 198 5.42 17.16 -2.24
C ARG A 198 5.71 17.60 -3.67
N THR A 199 6.99 17.64 -4.06
CA THR A 199 7.42 18.08 -5.39
C THR A 199 6.99 17.10 -6.46
N ASP A 200 7.11 15.79 -6.23
CA ASP A 200 6.59 14.75 -7.12
C ASP A 200 5.05 14.85 -7.27
N LEU A 201 4.30 15.02 -6.18
CA LEU A 201 2.85 15.25 -6.27
C LEU A 201 2.50 16.51 -7.06
N ASN A 202 3.23 17.61 -6.87
CA ASN A 202 3.03 18.83 -7.64
C ASN A 202 3.38 18.67 -9.12
N LYS A 203 4.39 17.84 -9.44
CA LYS A 203 4.71 17.44 -10.82
C LYS A 203 3.53 16.74 -11.48
N LEU A 204 2.86 15.87 -10.73
CA LEU A 204 1.66 15.12 -11.14
C LEU A 204 0.38 15.96 -11.16
N GLY A 205 0.48 17.25 -10.89
CA GLY A 205 -0.63 18.20 -10.97
C GLY A 205 -1.22 18.60 -9.63
N ALA A 206 -0.72 18.11 -8.49
CA ALA A 206 -1.16 18.65 -7.19
C ALA A 206 -0.77 20.14 -7.04
N SER A 207 -1.46 20.86 -6.16
CA SER A 207 -1.08 22.22 -5.76
C SER A 207 -0.87 22.27 -4.26
N ILE A 208 0.22 21.65 -3.81
CA ILE A 208 0.59 21.54 -2.40
C ILE A 208 1.64 22.62 -2.10
N GLY A 209 1.25 23.63 -1.32
CA GLY A 209 2.14 24.67 -0.84
C GLY A 209 3.25 24.11 0.07
N LYS A 210 4.43 24.75 0.03
CA LYS A 210 5.50 24.49 1.00
C LYS A 210 5.12 25.11 2.34
N LEU A 211 5.32 24.37 3.42
CA LEU A 211 5.08 24.85 4.78
C LEU A 211 6.41 24.94 5.51
N GLU A 212 6.79 26.17 5.88
CA GLU A 212 7.95 26.41 6.73
C GLU A 212 7.72 25.85 8.13
N GLY A 213 8.74 25.21 8.71
CA GLY A 213 8.69 24.59 10.03
C GLY A 213 7.68 23.45 10.16
N TRP A 214 7.36 22.76 9.06
CA TRP A 214 6.41 21.65 9.11
C TRP A 214 7.03 20.43 9.80
N ALA A 215 6.52 20.11 10.99
CA ALA A 215 7.03 19.06 11.87
C ALA A 215 6.31 17.69 11.72
N GLY A 216 5.80 17.39 10.52
CA GLY A 216 5.12 16.13 10.23
C GLY A 216 3.58 16.22 10.18
N ALA A 217 2.95 15.13 9.73
CA ALA A 217 1.50 15.05 9.64
C ALA A 217 0.88 14.87 11.03
N GLN A 218 -0.24 15.56 11.26
CA GLN A 218 -1.01 15.40 12.46
C GLN A 218 -1.75 14.06 12.42
N THR A 219 -1.54 13.28 13.46
CA THR A 219 -2.24 12.03 13.70
C THR A 219 -3.33 12.27 14.71
N HIS A 220 -4.53 11.78 14.44
CA HIS A 220 -5.70 11.89 15.31
C HIS A 220 -6.07 10.50 15.85
N ASP A 221 -6.38 10.40 17.14
CA ASP A 221 -6.95 9.23 17.78
C ASP A 221 -8.44 9.51 18.03
N ASP A 222 -9.29 8.94 17.17
CA ASP A 222 -10.74 9.10 17.21
C ASP A 222 -11.35 8.65 18.54
N VAL A 223 -10.83 7.58 19.16
CA VAL A 223 -11.28 7.10 20.47
C VAL A 223 -11.01 8.13 21.55
N LYS A 224 -9.80 8.69 21.61
CA LYS A 224 -9.46 9.75 22.57
C LYS A 224 -10.31 11.01 22.35
N MET A 225 -10.47 11.41 21.09
CA MET A 225 -11.27 12.58 20.72
C MET A 225 -12.75 12.42 21.10
N ILE A 226 -13.36 11.27 20.77
CA ILE A 226 -14.75 10.95 21.13
C ILE A 226 -14.91 10.89 22.65
N ALA A 227 -13.95 10.30 23.37
CA ALA A 227 -13.99 10.22 24.84
C ALA A 227 -13.88 11.60 25.51
N ALA A 228 -13.10 12.51 24.94
CA ALA A 228 -12.97 13.89 25.44
C ALA A 228 -14.20 14.75 25.10
N GLY A 229 -14.82 14.53 23.94
CA GLY A 229 -15.94 15.31 23.45
C GLY A 229 -15.51 16.55 22.66
N LYS A 230 -16.41 17.01 21.77
CA LYS A 230 -16.16 18.11 20.82
C LYS A 230 -15.74 19.40 21.51
N ASP A 231 -16.48 19.83 22.52
CA ASP A 231 -16.23 21.13 23.19
C ASP A 231 -14.88 21.14 23.91
N ALA A 232 -14.53 20.03 24.57
CA ALA A 232 -13.23 19.89 25.24
C ALA A 232 -12.07 19.88 24.23
N TRP A 233 -12.25 19.22 23.09
CA TRP A 233 -11.27 19.23 22.01
C TRP A 233 -11.09 20.64 21.44
N VAL A 234 -12.17 21.35 21.11
CA VAL A 234 -12.10 22.72 20.57
C VAL A 234 -11.40 23.66 21.56
N ALA A 235 -11.77 23.60 22.84
CA ALA A 235 -11.17 24.42 23.89
C ALA A 235 -9.66 24.17 24.03
N SER A 236 -9.24 22.89 24.04
CA SER A 236 -7.82 22.51 24.18
C SER A 236 -7.00 22.88 22.94
N VAL A 237 -7.54 22.63 21.73
CA VAL A 237 -6.84 22.88 20.47
C VAL A 237 -6.66 24.37 20.21
N ARG A 238 -7.68 25.19 20.47
CA ARG A 238 -7.61 26.64 20.25
C ARG A 238 -6.42 27.28 20.95
N GLY A 239 -6.11 26.84 22.17
CA GLY A 239 -4.97 27.34 22.95
C GLY A 239 -3.60 26.86 22.46
N LYS A 240 -3.53 25.93 21.50
CA LYS A 240 -2.29 25.32 20.98
C LYS A 240 -1.95 25.77 19.56
N LEU A 241 -2.89 26.41 18.86
CA LEU A 241 -2.72 26.82 17.48
C LEU A 241 -2.14 28.23 17.35
N ASP A 242 -1.40 28.43 16.27
CA ASP A 242 -1.18 29.73 15.66
C ASP A 242 -2.46 30.07 14.87
N LEU A 243 -3.33 30.88 15.48
CA LEU A 243 -4.65 31.19 14.94
C LEU A 243 -4.57 32.04 13.68
N ASP A 244 -3.63 32.98 13.60
CA ASP A 244 -3.43 33.83 12.42
C ASP A 244 -2.97 33.00 11.22
N ARG A 245 -2.12 32.00 11.45
CA ARG A 245 -1.67 31.10 10.39
C ARG A 245 -2.73 30.05 10.03
N THR A 246 -3.47 29.54 11.00
CA THR A 246 -4.50 28.49 10.81
C THR A 246 -5.78 29.04 10.16
N PHE A 247 -6.23 30.20 10.62
CA PHE A 247 -7.47 30.84 10.22
C PHE A 247 -7.22 32.31 9.83
N PRO A 248 -6.41 32.57 8.79
CA PRO A 248 -6.04 33.94 8.38
C PRO A 248 -7.22 34.80 7.94
N ASP A 249 -8.34 34.16 7.56
CA ASP A 249 -9.56 34.80 7.11
C ASP A 249 -10.64 34.86 8.21
N ALA A 250 -10.36 34.36 9.43
CA ALA A 250 -11.31 34.43 10.55
C ALA A 250 -11.21 35.81 11.22
N ALA A 251 -12.36 36.45 11.39
CA ALA A 251 -12.46 37.80 11.93
C ALA A 251 -12.91 37.83 13.40
N SER A 252 -13.39 36.71 13.95
CA SER A 252 -13.81 36.62 15.35
C SER A 252 -13.49 35.27 15.99
N GLU A 253 -13.47 35.24 17.31
CA GLU A 253 -13.22 34.03 18.11
C GLU A 253 -14.31 32.97 17.91
N ILE A 254 -15.55 33.38 17.65
CA ILE A 254 -16.67 32.47 17.38
C ILE A 254 -16.45 31.71 16.07
N GLU A 255 -15.97 32.38 15.01
CA GLU A 255 -15.67 31.71 13.73
C GLU A 255 -14.57 30.66 13.86
N VAL A 256 -13.57 30.91 14.72
CA VAL A 256 -12.52 29.93 15.03
C VAL A 256 -13.11 28.70 15.74
N ILE A 257 -14.00 28.91 16.71
CA ILE A 257 -14.68 27.83 17.44
C ILE A 257 -15.53 26.98 16.49
N ASP A 258 -16.33 27.62 15.62
CA ASP A 258 -17.18 26.93 14.64
C ASP A 258 -16.33 26.16 13.63
N ALA A 259 -15.26 26.77 13.10
CA ALA A 259 -14.36 26.11 12.16
C ALA A 259 -13.65 24.90 12.78
N LEU A 260 -13.19 25.02 14.03
CA LEU A 260 -12.63 23.88 14.76
C LEU A 260 -13.69 22.80 15.01
N GLY A 261 -14.93 23.19 15.31
CA GLY A 261 -16.05 22.25 15.44
C GLY A 261 -16.32 21.46 14.16
N ASP A 262 -16.31 22.12 13.00
CA ASP A 262 -16.46 21.48 11.69
C ASP A 262 -15.29 20.53 11.37
N ILE A 263 -14.07 20.90 11.76
CA ILE A 263 -12.88 20.06 11.61
C ILE A 263 -13.01 18.80 12.49
N TYR A 264 -13.44 18.95 13.75
CA TYR A 264 -13.68 17.81 14.65
C TYR A 264 -14.69 16.84 14.04
N ASP A 265 -15.84 17.33 13.57
CA ASP A 265 -16.88 16.48 12.99
C ASP A 265 -16.37 15.78 11.72
N THR A 266 -15.57 16.47 10.90
CA THR A 266 -14.94 15.88 9.72
C THR A 266 -13.94 14.78 10.09
N ILE A 267 -13.14 14.97 11.15
CA ILE A 267 -12.19 13.96 11.64
C ILE A 267 -12.94 12.73 12.16
N ILE A 268 -13.99 12.91 12.96
CA ILE A 268 -14.72 11.80 13.60
C ILE A 268 -15.64 11.07 12.62
N THR A 269 -16.38 11.80 11.78
CA THR A 269 -17.41 11.22 10.92
C THR A 269 -16.91 10.92 9.51
N GLY A 270 -15.78 11.52 9.10
CA GLY A 270 -15.29 11.48 7.73
C GLY A 270 -16.14 12.30 6.74
N PHE A 271 -17.15 13.03 7.22
CA PHE A 271 -18.03 13.88 6.42
C PHE A 271 -17.95 15.34 6.88
N SER A 272 -17.95 16.25 5.91
CA SER A 272 -18.05 17.68 6.19
C SER A 272 -19.51 18.05 6.47
N ASN A 273 -19.77 18.80 7.54
CA ASN A 273 -21.10 19.35 7.84
C ASN A 273 -21.58 20.39 6.83
N LYS A 274 -20.68 20.94 6.01
CA LYS A 274 -21.05 21.89 4.96
C LYS A 274 -21.71 21.15 3.81
N THR A 275 -22.97 21.50 3.53
CA THR A 275 -23.69 21.06 2.34
C THR A 275 -22.88 21.37 1.10
N THR A 276 -22.51 20.31 0.39
CA THR A 276 -21.81 20.36 -0.87
C THR A 276 -22.65 21.08 -1.91
N ALA A 277 -21.99 21.67 -2.91
CA ALA A 277 -22.71 22.29 -4.00
C ALA A 277 -23.56 21.27 -4.80
N ALA A 278 -23.18 19.97 -4.79
CA ALA A 278 -24.04 18.88 -5.28
C ALA A 278 -25.34 18.74 -4.48
N GLU A 279 -25.27 18.72 -3.14
CA GLU A 279 -26.45 18.65 -2.27
C GLU A 279 -27.34 19.90 -2.38
N LYS A 280 -26.76 21.03 -2.78
CA LYS A 280 -27.50 22.27 -3.10
C LYS A 280 -28.10 22.29 -4.52
N GLY A 281 -28.02 21.18 -5.26
CA GLY A 281 -28.50 21.09 -6.64
C GLY A 281 -27.70 21.94 -7.63
N GLN A 282 -26.52 22.43 -7.23
CA GLN A 282 -25.65 23.22 -8.09
C GLN A 282 -24.80 22.27 -8.93
N ARG A 283 -24.63 22.60 -10.23
CA ARG A 283 -23.72 21.87 -11.11
C ARG A 283 -22.29 22.04 -10.62
N VAL A 284 -21.80 21.03 -9.91
CA VAL A 284 -20.41 20.95 -9.49
C VAL A 284 -19.59 20.19 -10.52
N ASN A 285 -18.45 20.76 -10.90
CA ASN A 285 -17.41 19.96 -11.53
C ASN A 285 -16.93 18.92 -10.50
N PRO A 286 -16.59 17.69 -10.94
CA PRO A 286 -16.08 16.65 -10.04
C PRO A 286 -14.97 17.20 -9.14
N ALA A 287 -14.99 16.83 -7.86
CA ALA A 287 -13.99 17.27 -6.90
C ALA A 287 -12.59 16.92 -7.43
N ASN A 288 -11.77 17.94 -7.66
CA ASN A 288 -10.43 17.76 -8.19
C ASN A 288 -9.51 17.34 -7.04
N LEU A 289 -9.08 16.08 -7.01
CA LEU A 289 -8.17 15.53 -6.01
C LEU A 289 -6.91 16.39 -5.86
N ALA A 290 -6.29 16.79 -6.97
CA ALA A 290 -5.12 17.67 -6.94
C ALA A 290 -5.37 19.01 -6.23
N LYS A 291 -6.60 19.55 -6.29
CA LYS A 291 -7.01 20.77 -5.58
C LYS A 291 -7.30 20.52 -4.10
N SER A 292 -7.78 19.33 -3.73
CA SER A 292 -8.06 19.00 -2.32
C SER A 292 -6.78 18.75 -1.51
N LEU A 293 -5.72 18.23 -2.13
CA LEU A 293 -4.43 17.99 -1.46
C LEU A 293 -3.79 19.28 -0.92
N GLY A 294 -3.96 20.42 -1.61
CA GLY A 294 -3.49 21.73 -1.15
C GLY A 294 -4.17 22.24 0.12
N LYS A 295 -5.31 21.65 0.50
CA LYS A 295 -6.08 21.99 1.72
C LYS A 295 -5.74 21.08 2.90
N SER A 296 -4.91 20.04 2.70
CA SER A 296 -4.44 19.19 3.80
C SER A 296 -3.33 19.90 4.58
N ARG A 297 -3.32 19.77 5.91
CA ARG A 297 -2.45 20.49 6.88
C ARG A 297 -2.97 21.89 7.30
N VAL A 298 -4.27 21.97 7.63
CA VAL A 298 -4.96 23.22 8.03
C VAL A 298 -4.51 23.71 9.40
N LEU A 299 -4.42 22.82 10.40
CA LEU A 299 -4.09 23.21 11.76
C LEU A 299 -2.58 23.51 11.86
N HIS A 300 -2.22 24.74 12.22
CA HIS A 300 -0.83 25.13 12.46
C HIS A 300 -0.62 25.35 13.95
N PHE A 301 0.20 24.50 14.59
CA PHE A 301 0.57 24.68 16.00
C PHE A 301 1.54 25.85 16.16
N ARG A 302 1.44 26.56 17.29
CA ARG A 302 2.31 27.71 17.61
C ARG A 302 3.79 27.33 17.72
N ASP A 303 4.06 26.15 18.25
CA ASP A 303 5.40 25.59 18.45
C ASP A 303 5.34 24.06 18.53
N ALA A 304 6.51 23.42 18.59
CA ALA A 304 6.62 21.97 18.69
C ALA A 304 6.03 21.43 20.00
N ASP A 305 6.17 22.14 21.13
CA ASP A 305 5.67 21.66 22.42
C ASP A 305 4.13 21.65 22.47
N ALA A 306 3.46 22.61 21.83
CA ALA A 306 2.03 22.63 21.65
C ALA A 306 1.54 21.48 20.75
N ALA A 307 2.31 21.15 19.71
CA ALA A 307 2.03 20.02 18.83
C ALA A 307 2.23 18.66 19.54
N LEU A 308 3.28 18.54 20.36
CA LEU A 308 3.51 17.38 21.23
C LEU A 308 2.37 17.22 22.24
N ALA A 309 1.97 18.29 22.92
CA ALA A 309 0.85 18.28 23.85
C ALA A 309 -0.47 17.90 23.17
N TYR A 310 -0.72 18.37 21.95
CA TYR A 310 -1.88 17.92 21.17
C TYR A 310 -1.83 16.42 20.88
N ARG A 311 -0.67 15.91 20.45
CA ARG A 311 -0.48 14.50 20.13
C ARG A 311 -0.71 13.60 21.35
N ASP A 312 -0.24 14.02 22.52
CA ASP A 312 -0.42 13.25 23.75
C ASP A 312 -1.90 13.16 24.14
N GLU A 313 -2.63 14.27 24.05
CA GLU A 313 -4.06 14.35 24.39
C GLU A 313 -4.99 13.71 23.36
N PHE A 314 -4.79 13.97 22.06
CA PHE A 314 -5.76 13.63 20.99
C PHE A 314 -5.15 12.91 19.80
N GLY A 315 -3.83 12.69 19.80
CA GLY A 315 -3.13 11.95 18.76
C GLY A 315 -2.69 10.57 19.20
N MET A 316 -1.94 9.93 18.32
CA MET A 316 -1.34 8.62 18.54
C MET A 316 0.02 8.52 17.86
N GLY A 317 0.84 7.57 18.31
CA GLY A 317 2.17 7.37 17.75
C GLY A 317 3.15 8.51 18.08
N ASN A 318 4.19 8.61 17.27
CA ASN A 318 5.30 9.56 17.39
C ASN A 318 5.53 10.28 16.04
N THR A 319 6.46 11.24 15.99
CA THR A 319 6.78 12.04 14.80
C THR A 319 7.17 11.17 13.62
N VAL A 320 7.92 10.10 13.91
CA VAL A 320 8.34 9.11 12.90
C VAL A 320 7.14 8.39 12.29
N SER A 321 6.17 7.99 13.11
CA SER A 321 4.93 7.37 12.62
C SER A 321 4.08 8.32 11.78
N GLY A 322 4.02 9.59 12.16
CA GLY A 322 3.33 10.63 11.38
C GLY A 322 4.00 10.85 10.03
N MET A 323 5.34 10.88 10.00
CA MET A 323 6.11 10.97 8.76
C MET A 323 5.89 9.75 7.86
N PHE A 324 5.92 8.55 8.45
CA PHE A 324 5.67 7.31 7.73
C PHE A 324 4.29 7.29 7.08
N ALA A 325 3.24 7.58 7.87
CA ALA A 325 1.87 7.65 7.38
C ALA A 325 1.70 8.72 6.28
N HIS A 326 2.36 9.87 6.43
CA HIS A 326 2.38 10.92 5.43
C HIS A 326 2.98 10.44 4.11
N LEU A 327 4.20 9.90 4.14
CA LEU A 327 4.91 9.44 2.94
C LEU A 327 4.21 8.27 2.27
N ARG A 328 3.61 7.35 3.04
CA ARG A 328 2.79 6.27 2.50
C ARG A 328 1.51 6.78 1.83
N SER A 329 0.83 7.74 2.45
CA SER A 329 -0.33 8.39 1.83
C SER A 329 0.07 9.13 0.55
N ALA A 330 1.21 9.84 0.57
CA ALA A 330 1.74 10.54 -0.58
C ALA A 330 2.13 9.57 -1.71
N ALA A 331 2.71 8.41 -1.40
CA ALA A 331 3.02 7.36 -2.37
C ALA A 331 1.77 6.85 -3.08
N ARG A 332 0.69 6.57 -2.33
CA ARG A 332 -0.60 6.15 -2.90
C ARG A 332 -1.20 7.21 -3.80
N THR A 333 -1.20 8.46 -3.34
CA THR A 333 -1.71 9.57 -4.13
C THR A 333 -0.88 9.77 -5.41
N ALA A 334 0.46 9.74 -5.30
CA ALA A 334 1.36 9.85 -6.44
C ALA A 334 1.13 8.71 -7.44
N ALA A 335 1.04 7.46 -6.99
CA ALA A 335 0.78 6.32 -7.86
C ALA A 335 -0.54 6.44 -8.65
N ASN A 336 -1.62 6.89 -8.01
CA ASN A 336 -2.90 7.10 -8.70
C ASN A 336 -2.82 8.29 -9.66
N MET A 337 -2.18 9.41 -9.27
CA MET A 337 -2.06 10.60 -10.13
C MET A 337 -1.09 10.40 -11.31
N ASP A 338 -0.05 9.61 -11.13
CA ASP A 338 0.91 9.25 -12.18
C ASP A 338 0.28 8.34 -13.22
N ALA A 339 -0.47 7.32 -12.76
CA ALA A 339 -1.12 6.38 -13.64
C ALA A 339 -2.38 6.93 -14.32
N LEU A 340 -3.21 7.70 -13.60
CA LEU A 340 -4.57 8.08 -14.04
C LEU A 340 -4.76 9.60 -14.16
N GLY A 341 -3.72 10.38 -13.95
CA GLY A 341 -3.75 11.84 -14.07
C GLY A 341 -4.31 12.54 -12.82
N PRO A 342 -4.43 13.88 -12.85
CA PRO A 342 -4.80 14.68 -11.69
C PRO A 342 -6.16 14.36 -11.04
N ASN A 343 -7.07 13.71 -11.78
CA ASN A 343 -8.35 13.24 -11.27
C ASN A 343 -8.58 11.75 -11.58
N PRO A 344 -8.02 10.84 -10.75
CA PRO A 344 -7.98 9.40 -11.04
C PRO A 344 -9.35 8.75 -11.25
N GLU A 345 -10.33 9.05 -10.38
CA GLU A 345 -11.66 8.44 -10.46
C GLU A 345 -12.41 8.88 -11.73
N VAL A 346 -12.32 10.17 -12.08
CA VAL A 346 -12.95 10.71 -13.29
C VAL A 346 -12.27 10.17 -14.54
N MET A 347 -10.93 10.12 -14.58
CA MET A 347 -10.20 9.53 -15.70
C MET A 347 -10.63 8.09 -15.91
N PHE A 348 -10.60 7.27 -14.85
CA PHE A 348 -10.95 5.87 -14.91
C PHE A 348 -12.39 5.64 -15.37
N ALA A 349 -13.37 6.38 -14.82
CA ALA A 349 -14.75 6.32 -15.29
C ALA A 349 -14.87 6.68 -16.78
N SER A 350 -14.12 7.70 -17.23
CA SER A 350 -14.12 8.10 -18.65
C SER A 350 -13.52 7.05 -19.59
N LEU A 351 -12.55 6.25 -19.11
CA LEU A 351 -11.99 5.11 -19.85
C LEU A 351 -12.99 3.96 -19.93
N VAL A 352 -13.72 3.69 -18.85
CA VAL A 352 -14.81 2.70 -18.84
C VAL A 352 -15.89 3.09 -19.84
N ASP A 353 -16.31 4.35 -19.86
CA ASP A 353 -17.32 4.84 -20.81
C ASP A 353 -16.82 4.91 -22.25
N GLY A 354 -15.54 5.24 -22.45
CA GLY A 354 -14.88 5.14 -23.75
C GLY A 354 -14.87 3.71 -24.27
N MET A 355 -14.57 2.75 -23.40
CA MET A 355 -14.59 1.31 -23.73
C MET A 355 -15.99 0.81 -24.09
N LYS A 356 -17.03 1.21 -23.34
CA LYS A 356 -18.42 0.89 -23.70
C LYS A 356 -18.79 1.41 -25.08
N ARG A 357 -18.36 2.62 -25.43
CA ARG A 357 -18.57 3.20 -26.77
C ARG A 357 -17.83 2.39 -27.84
N LYS A 358 -16.55 2.07 -27.64
CA LYS A 358 -15.78 1.18 -28.55
C LYS A 358 -16.51 -0.14 -28.80
N ILE A 359 -17.03 -0.80 -27.76
CA ILE A 359 -17.77 -2.07 -27.87
C ILE A 359 -19.11 -1.88 -28.61
N LYS A 360 -19.86 -0.83 -28.29
CA LYS A 360 -21.15 -0.52 -28.92
C LYS A 360 -20.99 -0.33 -30.43
N ASP A 361 -19.96 0.42 -30.82
CA ASP A 361 -19.73 0.84 -32.19
C ASP A 361 -18.93 -0.19 -33.02
N ASP A 362 -18.44 -1.28 -32.40
CA ASP A 362 -17.73 -2.35 -33.10
C ASP A 362 -18.71 -3.23 -33.90
N PRO A 363 -18.64 -3.26 -35.24
CA PRO A 363 -19.51 -4.09 -36.07
C PRO A 363 -19.17 -5.60 -35.99
N LYS A 364 -18.02 -5.98 -35.42
CA LYS A 364 -17.56 -7.37 -35.33
C LYS A 364 -18.14 -8.13 -34.13
N ILE A 365 -18.77 -7.43 -33.19
CA ILE A 365 -19.34 -8.00 -31.97
C ILE A 365 -20.85 -8.17 -32.16
N SER A 366 -21.39 -9.35 -31.85
CA SER A 366 -22.84 -9.59 -31.89
C SER A 366 -23.58 -8.70 -30.87
N ASP A 367 -24.83 -8.34 -31.14
CA ASP A 367 -25.60 -7.50 -30.20
C ASP A 367 -25.73 -8.12 -28.81
N ALA A 368 -25.88 -9.45 -28.73
CA ALA A 368 -25.91 -10.18 -27.47
C ALA A 368 -24.59 -10.07 -26.69
N ASP A 369 -23.46 -10.19 -27.39
CA ASP A 369 -22.14 -10.05 -26.78
C ASP A 369 -21.83 -8.60 -26.39
N LYS A 370 -22.31 -7.61 -27.17
CA LYS A 370 -22.21 -6.19 -26.80
C LYS A 370 -22.88 -5.92 -25.47
N VAL A 371 -24.13 -6.38 -25.30
CA VAL A 371 -24.87 -6.22 -24.04
C VAL A 371 -24.13 -6.88 -22.88
N LYS A 372 -23.65 -8.11 -23.07
CA LYS A 372 -22.90 -8.84 -22.03
C LYS A 372 -21.61 -8.12 -21.63
N GLN A 373 -20.83 -7.65 -22.60
CA GLN A 373 -19.59 -6.95 -22.33
C GLN A 373 -19.84 -5.59 -21.68
N ILE A 374 -20.77 -4.78 -22.20
CA ILE A 374 -21.14 -3.47 -21.64
C ILE A 374 -21.63 -3.61 -20.19
N ASN A 375 -22.50 -4.59 -19.90
CA ASN A 375 -23.01 -4.83 -18.55
C ASN A 375 -21.90 -5.26 -17.57
N SER A 376 -20.80 -5.84 -18.07
CA SER A 376 -19.63 -6.19 -17.25
C SER A 376 -18.74 -4.99 -16.90
N LEU A 377 -18.96 -3.84 -17.55
CA LEU A 377 -18.20 -2.60 -17.40
C LEU A 377 -19.02 -1.59 -16.60
N ASN A 378 -18.79 -1.52 -15.29
CA ASN A 378 -19.44 -0.53 -14.44
C ASN A 378 -18.41 0.20 -13.57
N ALA A 379 -18.26 1.51 -13.76
CA ALA A 379 -17.33 2.32 -12.98
C ALA A 379 -17.87 2.69 -11.58
N GLU A 380 -19.18 2.59 -11.39
CA GLU A 380 -19.90 2.98 -10.16
C GLU A 380 -20.20 1.77 -9.26
N ALA A 381 -20.14 0.54 -9.79
CA ALA A 381 -20.39 -0.69 -9.04
C ALA A 381 -19.55 -1.87 -9.55
N GLY A 382 -19.47 -2.93 -8.74
CA GLY A 382 -18.81 -4.18 -9.13
C GLY A 382 -17.28 -4.08 -9.20
N PRO A 383 -16.61 -5.01 -9.92
CA PRO A 383 -15.16 -5.18 -9.83
C PRO A 383 -14.31 -3.94 -10.18
N LEU A 384 -14.74 -3.14 -11.15
CA LEU A 384 -13.98 -1.94 -11.57
C LEU A 384 -14.07 -0.85 -10.51
N ARG A 385 -15.26 -0.59 -9.95
CA ARG A 385 -15.42 0.34 -8.81
C ARG A 385 -14.59 -0.13 -7.60
N GLN A 386 -14.65 -1.41 -7.28
CA GLN A 386 -13.90 -1.96 -6.15
C GLN A 386 -12.38 -1.80 -6.34
N ALA A 387 -11.88 -2.01 -7.56
CA ALA A 387 -10.46 -1.87 -7.85
C ALA A 387 -9.97 -0.42 -7.66
N ILE A 388 -10.73 0.58 -8.13
CA ILE A 388 -10.36 2.01 -7.93
C ILE A 388 -10.52 2.43 -6.47
N GLU A 389 -11.50 1.90 -5.73
CA GLU A 389 -11.63 2.15 -4.29
C GLU A 389 -10.46 1.58 -3.50
N ILE A 390 -9.93 0.42 -3.90
CA ILE A 390 -8.75 -0.17 -3.28
C ILE A 390 -7.50 0.64 -3.61
N SER A 391 -7.32 1.03 -4.88
CA SER A 391 -6.13 1.78 -5.30
C SER A 391 -6.06 3.16 -4.64
N THR A 392 -7.20 3.83 -4.45
CA THR A 392 -7.30 5.13 -3.77
C THR A 392 -7.29 5.03 -2.24
N GLY A 393 -7.44 3.82 -1.69
CA GLY A 393 -7.55 3.57 -0.25
C GLY A 393 -8.93 3.88 0.35
N PHE A 394 -9.93 4.19 -0.49
CA PHE A 394 -11.31 4.40 -0.05
C PHE A 394 -11.92 3.11 0.54
N ALA A 395 -11.60 1.95 -0.02
CA ALA A 395 -12.09 0.65 0.44
C ALA A 395 -11.72 0.32 1.89
N SER A 396 -10.64 0.94 2.40
CA SER A 396 -10.15 0.77 3.76
C SER A 396 -10.81 1.72 4.77
N ARG A 397 -11.56 2.73 4.32
CA ARG A 397 -12.23 3.69 5.22
C ARG A 397 -13.44 3.04 5.89
N PRO A 398 -13.46 2.90 7.23
CA PRO A 398 -14.62 2.36 7.93
C PRO A 398 -15.89 3.18 7.65
N ALA A 399 -17.02 2.50 7.51
CA ALA A 399 -18.34 3.11 7.54
C ALA A 399 -18.79 3.40 8.98
N ASN A 400 -18.39 2.54 9.92
CA ASN A 400 -18.57 2.73 11.35
C ASN A 400 -17.28 2.33 12.08
N VAL A 401 -16.62 3.31 12.68
CA VAL A 401 -15.32 3.15 13.35
C VAL A 401 -15.41 2.16 14.52
N THR A 402 -16.40 2.31 15.39
CA THR A 402 -16.56 1.47 16.59
C THR A 402 -16.81 0.00 16.22
N ALA A 403 -17.70 -0.26 15.26
CA ALA A 403 -17.99 -1.62 14.81
C ALA A 403 -16.76 -2.27 14.13
N ALA A 404 -16.06 -1.50 13.29
CA ALA A 404 -14.82 -1.96 12.66
C ALA A 404 -13.75 -2.30 13.72
N LYS A 405 -13.65 -1.47 14.77
CA LYS A 405 -12.75 -1.68 15.89
C LYS A 405 -13.02 -2.99 16.63
N ILE A 406 -14.25 -3.19 17.09
CA ILE A 406 -14.63 -4.40 17.84
C ILE A 406 -14.37 -5.66 17.00
N SER A 407 -14.78 -5.66 15.74
CA SER A 407 -14.58 -6.81 14.85
C SER A 407 -13.10 -7.13 14.67
N ALA A 408 -12.28 -6.11 14.43
CA ALA A 408 -10.85 -6.31 14.26
C ALA A 408 -10.14 -6.73 15.57
N ASP A 409 -10.59 -6.26 16.74
CA ASP A 409 -10.11 -6.74 18.04
C ASP A 409 -10.38 -8.25 18.20
N ILE A 410 -11.60 -8.70 17.85
CA ILE A 410 -11.95 -10.14 17.86
C ILE A 410 -11.06 -10.90 16.87
N ARG A 411 -10.89 -10.40 15.64
CA ARG A 411 -10.01 -11.03 14.64
C ARG A 411 -8.55 -11.05 15.10
N ALA A 412 -8.06 -10.04 15.80
CA ALA A 412 -6.71 -10.02 16.36
C ALA A 412 -6.53 -11.16 17.38
N ALA A 413 -7.48 -11.33 18.30
CA ALA A 413 -7.49 -12.44 19.26
C ALA A 413 -7.51 -13.81 18.56
N LEU A 414 -8.37 -13.98 17.55
CA LEU A 414 -8.42 -15.21 16.74
C LEU A 414 -7.11 -15.47 15.99
N SER A 415 -6.49 -14.43 15.44
CA SER A 415 -5.20 -14.53 14.74
C SER A 415 -4.12 -15.05 15.68
N MET A 416 -4.00 -14.46 16.87
CA MET A 416 -3.04 -14.93 17.88
C MET A 416 -3.33 -16.37 18.31
N ALA A 417 -4.60 -16.72 18.53
CA ALA A 417 -5.00 -18.08 18.91
C ALA A 417 -4.63 -19.14 17.86
N LYS A 418 -4.73 -18.82 16.56
CA LYS A 418 -4.52 -19.80 15.47
C LYS A 418 -3.11 -19.83 14.88
N LEU A 419 -2.35 -18.73 14.97
CA LEU A 419 -1.09 -18.56 14.23
C LEU A 419 0.19 -18.82 15.06
N GLY A 420 0.12 -19.65 16.12
CA GLY A 420 1.28 -19.97 16.96
C GLY A 420 2.42 -20.73 16.28
N GLY A 421 2.12 -21.46 15.19
CA GLY A 421 3.09 -22.15 14.35
C GLY A 421 3.20 -21.58 12.92
N ALA A 422 2.80 -20.33 12.71
CA ALA A 422 2.77 -19.71 11.38
C ALA A 422 4.17 -19.62 10.74
N THR A 423 5.20 -19.29 11.53
CA THR A 423 6.60 -19.19 11.08
C THR A 423 7.16 -20.50 10.53
N ILE A 424 6.78 -21.65 11.09
CA ILE A 424 7.16 -22.94 10.52
C ILE A 424 6.41 -23.14 9.21
N SER A 425 5.14 -22.71 9.14
CA SER A 425 4.31 -22.91 7.95
C SER A 425 4.72 -22.02 6.77
N SER A 426 5.32 -20.85 7.02
CA SER A 426 5.85 -19.94 5.99
C SER A 426 7.12 -20.45 5.30
N LEU A 427 7.66 -21.60 5.69
CA LEU A 427 8.71 -22.29 4.92
C LEU A 427 8.27 -22.67 3.50
N SER A 428 6.96 -22.71 3.24
CA SER A 428 6.42 -22.87 1.88
C SER A 428 6.78 -21.73 0.93
N ASP A 429 7.23 -20.57 1.42
CA ASP A 429 7.66 -19.46 0.57
C ASP A 429 9.00 -19.73 -0.13
N LEU A 430 9.85 -20.60 0.43
CA LEU A 430 11.17 -20.93 -0.14
C LEU A 430 11.08 -21.52 -1.57
N PRO A 431 10.29 -22.59 -1.81
CA PRO A 431 10.10 -23.08 -3.17
C PRO A 431 9.38 -22.06 -4.08
N VAL A 432 8.55 -21.16 -3.54
CA VAL A 432 7.92 -20.09 -4.32
C VAL A 432 8.96 -19.12 -4.87
N SER A 433 9.90 -18.66 -4.03
CA SER A 433 11.03 -17.82 -4.46
C SER A 433 11.91 -18.52 -5.51
N ALA A 434 12.17 -19.82 -5.33
CA ALA A 434 12.92 -20.63 -6.29
C ALA A 434 12.23 -20.73 -7.67
N VAL A 435 10.92 -20.96 -7.67
CA VAL A 435 10.10 -20.98 -8.91
C VAL A 435 10.01 -19.59 -9.54
N SER A 436 9.95 -18.53 -8.73
CA SER A 436 10.00 -17.15 -9.24
C SER A 436 11.33 -16.85 -9.94
N SER A 437 12.43 -17.37 -9.41
CA SER A 437 13.75 -17.27 -10.05
C SER A 437 13.78 -18.06 -11.38
N LEU A 438 13.17 -19.25 -11.40
CA LEU A 438 13.00 -20.06 -12.61
C LEU A 438 12.18 -19.34 -13.70
N PHE A 439 11.13 -18.62 -13.31
CA PHE A 439 10.31 -17.81 -14.19
C PHE A 439 11.12 -16.69 -14.86
N ARG A 440 12.01 -16.03 -14.10
CA ARG A 440 12.93 -15.00 -14.61
C ARG A 440 14.13 -15.56 -15.40
N GLY A 441 14.24 -16.87 -15.55
CA GLY A 441 15.31 -17.53 -16.29
C GLY A 441 16.58 -17.83 -15.48
N SER A 442 16.52 -17.76 -14.15
CA SER A 442 17.56 -18.30 -13.26
C SER A 442 17.30 -19.78 -12.96
N GLY A 443 18.27 -20.52 -12.40
CA GLY A 443 18.05 -21.91 -12.00
C GLY A 443 17.20 -22.02 -10.71
N PHE A 444 16.31 -23.02 -10.62
CA PHE A 444 15.50 -23.29 -9.41
C PHE A 444 16.38 -23.43 -8.15
N TRP A 445 17.39 -24.31 -8.20
CA TRP A 445 18.28 -24.58 -7.07
C TRP A 445 19.13 -23.36 -6.69
N GLN A 446 19.62 -22.61 -7.68
CA GLN A 446 20.37 -21.39 -7.43
C GLN A 446 19.50 -20.33 -6.72
N GLY A 447 18.24 -20.17 -7.15
CA GLY A 447 17.27 -19.30 -6.48
C GLY A 447 16.99 -19.76 -5.05
N LEU A 448 16.72 -21.05 -4.86
CA LEU A 448 16.49 -21.64 -3.54
C LEU A 448 17.69 -21.42 -2.60
N PHE A 449 18.91 -21.74 -3.04
CA PHE A 449 20.10 -21.62 -2.20
C PHE A 449 20.41 -20.16 -1.85
N ARG A 450 20.24 -19.22 -2.78
CA ARG A 450 20.39 -17.78 -2.48
C ARG A 450 19.36 -17.28 -1.47
N GLN A 451 18.11 -17.73 -1.59
CA GLN A 451 17.06 -17.39 -0.65
C GLN A 451 17.36 -17.94 0.75
N VAL A 452 17.74 -19.22 0.84
CA VAL A 452 18.09 -19.88 2.11
C VAL A 452 19.34 -19.26 2.73
N ASP A 453 20.42 -19.04 1.96
CA ASP A 453 21.65 -18.40 2.44
C ASP A 453 21.38 -16.99 2.98
N GLY A 454 20.57 -16.19 2.27
CA GLY A 454 20.19 -14.86 2.75
C GLY A 454 19.38 -14.89 4.04
N ILE A 455 18.48 -15.87 4.20
CA ILE A 455 17.71 -16.04 5.44
C ILE A 455 18.59 -16.51 6.61
N LEU A 456 19.52 -17.44 6.37
CA LEU A 456 20.46 -17.92 7.39
C LEU A 456 21.40 -16.81 7.89
N LYS A 457 21.76 -15.86 7.01
CA LYS A 457 22.52 -14.66 7.38
C LYS A 457 21.70 -13.66 8.22
N GLY A 458 20.37 -13.80 8.22
CA GLY A 458 19.45 -13.01 9.03
C GLY A 458 19.23 -11.59 8.51
N ARG A 459 18.92 -10.66 9.42
CA ARG A 459 18.64 -9.25 9.06
C ARG A 459 19.86 -8.64 8.37
N PRO A 460 19.68 -7.95 7.23
CA PRO A 460 20.79 -7.33 6.53
C PRO A 460 21.44 -6.25 7.40
N LYS A 461 22.74 -6.00 7.19
CA LYS A 461 23.53 -5.01 7.92
C LYS A 461 24.38 -4.19 6.95
N GLY A 462 24.75 -2.98 7.36
CA GLY A 462 25.59 -2.09 6.55
C GLY A 462 24.98 -1.83 5.17
N GLU A 463 25.79 -1.92 4.13
CA GLU A 463 25.37 -1.68 2.74
C GLU A 463 24.25 -2.63 2.28
N GLN A 464 24.19 -3.88 2.77
CA GLN A 464 23.10 -4.79 2.41
C GLN A 464 21.76 -4.32 2.95
N ALA A 465 21.74 -3.68 4.12
CA ALA A 465 20.52 -3.09 4.69
C ALA A 465 20.10 -1.88 3.87
N GLU A 466 21.07 -1.03 3.51
CA GLU A 466 20.84 0.12 2.63
C GLU A 466 20.25 -0.29 1.28
N ILE A 467 20.82 -1.31 0.63
CA ILE A 467 20.30 -1.86 -0.62
C ILE A 467 18.88 -2.39 -0.43
N SER A 468 18.60 -3.17 0.63
CA SER A 468 17.24 -3.64 0.89
C SER A 468 16.26 -2.48 1.05
N TYR A 469 16.60 -1.45 1.82
CA TYR A 469 15.74 -0.28 2.01
C TYR A 469 15.50 0.47 0.70
N LEU A 470 16.53 0.70 -0.13
CA LEU A 470 16.38 1.32 -1.45
C LEU A 470 15.40 0.56 -2.35
N LEU A 471 15.33 -0.76 -2.22
CA LEU A 471 14.41 -1.60 -2.98
C LEU A 471 12.99 -1.65 -2.39
N GLY A 472 12.73 -0.92 -1.31
CA GLY A 472 11.43 -0.91 -0.64
C GLY A 472 11.26 -2.03 0.39
N GLU A 473 12.34 -2.71 0.80
CA GLU A 473 12.26 -3.93 1.59
C GLU A 473 13.03 -3.83 2.91
N GLY A 474 12.59 -4.61 3.91
CA GLY A 474 13.32 -4.80 5.17
C GLY A 474 13.08 -3.75 6.25
N PHE A 475 12.27 -2.71 6.00
CA PHE A 475 11.84 -1.75 7.02
C PHE A 475 10.44 -2.03 7.60
N ASP A 476 9.68 -2.99 7.05
CA ASP A 476 8.30 -3.24 7.48
C ASP A 476 8.17 -3.65 8.95
N GLY A 477 8.94 -4.63 9.43
CA GLY A 477 8.96 -4.96 10.85
C GLY A 477 9.67 -3.92 11.73
N MET A 478 10.45 -2.99 11.15
CA MET A 478 10.96 -1.82 11.88
C MET A 478 9.83 -0.83 12.19
N ILE A 479 8.85 -0.68 11.29
CA ILE A 479 7.66 0.13 11.56
C ILE A 479 6.92 -0.42 12.77
N GLY A 480 6.75 -1.74 12.91
CA GLY A 480 6.13 -2.33 14.11
C GLY A 480 6.89 -2.06 15.43
N HIS A 481 8.19 -1.77 15.36
CA HIS A 481 9.02 -1.36 16.51
C HIS A 481 8.97 0.15 16.81
N ILE A 482 8.87 0.97 15.77
CA ILE A 482 9.03 2.44 15.82
C ILE A 482 7.66 3.14 15.93
N VAL A 483 6.61 2.52 15.40
CA VAL A 483 5.30 3.11 15.15
C VAL A 483 4.23 2.29 15.85
N SER A 484 3.21 2.95 16.42
CA SER A 484 1.99 2.26 16.86
C SER A 484 1.43 1.44 15.69
N PRO A 485 1.03 0.16 15.85
CA PRO A 485 0.49 -0.68 14.78
C PRO A 485 -0.66 -0.05 13.97
N ALA A 486 -1.29 0.98 14.54
CA ALA A 486 -2.32 1.82 13.93
C ALA A 486 -1.87 2.63 12.70
N ALA A 487 -0.57 2.89 12.50
CA ALA A 487 -0.07 3.60 11.30
C ALA A 487 0.45 2.65 10.20
N ALA A 488 0.56 1.35 10.48
CA ALA A 488 1.15 0.37 9.57
C ALA A 488 0.11 -0.40 8.73
N ASN A 489 -1.12 -0.58 9.22
CA ASN A 489 -2.16 -1.35 8.56
C ASN A 489 -3.55 -0.76 8.82
N ASP A 490 -4.53 -1.12 7.98
CA ASP A 490 -5.99 -0.86 8.13
C ASP A 490 -6.60 -1.55 9.38
N SER A 491 -5.83 -1.64 10.46
CA SER A 491 -6.12 -2.25 11.74
C SER A 491 -6.48 -1.15 12.74
N PRO A 492 -7.51 -1.35 13.56
CA PRO A 492 -7.91 -0.36 14.55
C PRO A 492 -6.89 -0.24 15.68
N VAL A 493 -6.98 0.94 16.30
CA VAL A 493 -6.12 1.45 17.37
C VAL A 493 -6.40 0.72 18.69
N GLY A 494 -5.36 0.36 19.44
CA GLY A 494 -5.53 -0.11 20.82
C GLY A 494 -4.44 -1.04 21.35
N LYS A 495 -4.56 -1.38 22.64
CA LYS A 495 -3.64 -2.27 23.36
C LYS A 495 -3.56 -3.68 22.75
N LEU A 496 -4.65 -4.17 22.14
CA LEU A 496 -4.70 -5.51 21.56
C LEU A 496 -3.88 -5.62 20.26
N SER A 497 -3.93 -4.59 19.41
CA SER A 497 -3.07 -4.50 18.21
C SER A 497 -1.58 -4.50 18.58
N ALA A 498 -1.20 -3.81 19.67
CA ALA A 498 0.17 -3.83 20.21
C ALA A 498 0.56 -5.21 20.77
N LEU A 499 -0.37 -5.94 21.40
CA LEU A 499 -0.15 -7.30 21.86
C LEU A 499 0.03 -8.27 20.67
N GLN A 500 -0.79 -8.13 19.62
CA GLN A 500 -0.71 -8.92 18.40
C GLN A 500 0.65 -8.74 17.69
N GLU A 501 1.13 -7.50 17.59
CA GLU A 501 2.46 -7.20 17.05
C GLU A 501 3.56 -7.90 17.88
N LYS A 502 3.52 -7.77 19.21
CA LYS A 502 4.47 -8.49 20.10
C LYS A 502 4.39 -10.00 19.93
N TYR A 503 3.18 -10.55 19.78
CA TYR A 503 2.96 -11.98 19.57
C TYR A 503 3.62 -12.48 18.28
N PHE A 504 3.43 -11.78 17.14
CA PHE A 504 4.05 -12.18 15.87
C PHE A 504 5.57 -11.93 15.81
N ARG A 505 6.07 -11.02 16.64
CA ARG A 505 7.51 -10.91 16.87
C ARG A 505 8.04 -12.12 17.63
N TRP A 506 7.36 -12.52 18.70
CA TRP A 506 7.79 -13.66 19.53
C TRP A 506 7.60 -15.00 18.84
N ASN A 507 6.60 -15.16 17.99
CA ASN A 507 6.48 -16.36 17.16
C ASN A 507 7.50 -16.38 16.00
N GLY A 508 8.21 -15.26 15.74
CA GLY A 508 9.25 -15.14 14.72
C GLY A 508 8.76 -14.81 13.32
N LEU A 509 7.45 -14.64 13.11
CA LEU A 509 6.88 -14.41 11.78
C LEU A 509 7.30 -13.04 11.22
N SER A 510 7.29 -11.99 12.05
CA SER A 510 7.72 -10.65 11.58
C SER A 510 9.18 -10.68 11.11
N TRP A 511 10.07 -11.34 11.87
CA TRP A 511 11.48 -11.51 11.47
C TRP A 511 11.60 -12.34 10.19
N TRP A 512 10.87 -13.44 10.08
CA TRP A 512 10.89 -14.31 8.89
C TRP A 512 10.48 -13.53 7.65
N THR A 513 9.34 -12.83 7.70
CA THR A 513 8.82 -12.05 6.56
C THR A 513 9.78 -10.95 6.14
N ASP A 514 10.27 -10.14 7.09
CA ASP A 514 11.22 -9.05 6.79
C ASP A 514 12.48 -9.57 6.09
N VAL A 515 13.10 -10.61 6.64
CA VAL A 515 14.35 -11.17 6.12
C VAL A 515 14.11 -11.85 4.77
N ASN A 516 13.00 -12.57 4.62
CA ASN A 516 12.65 -13.26 3.39
C ASN A 516 12.43 -12.25 2.24
N ARG A 517 11.66 -11.18 2.49
CA ARG A 517 11.42 -10.10 1.52
C ARG A 517 12.68 -9.32 1.18
N ALA A 518 13.44 -8.89 2.19
CA ALA A 518 14.70 -8.18 2.00
C ALA A 518 15.73 -9.02 1.22
N THR A 519 15.72 -10.34 1.41
CA THR A 519 16.53 -11.27 0.63
C THR A 519 16.01 -11.42 -0.79
N ALA A 520 14.71 -11.62 -0.99
CA ALA A 520 14.11 -11.75 -2.31
C ALA A 520 14.36 -10.50 -3.18
N GLY A 521 14.14 -9.29 -2.65
CA GLY A 521 14.42 -8.05 -3.34
C GLY A 521 15.89 -7.94 -3.77
N ARG A 522 16.82 -8.29 -2.88
CA ARG A 522 18.25 -8.33 -3.20
C ARG A 522 18.60 -9.38 -4.25
N VAL A 523 18.01 -10.57 -4.19
CA VAL A 523 18.21 -11.62 -5.22
C VAL A 523 17.74 -11.11 -6.58
N ILE A 524 16.57 -10.46 -6.65
CA ILE A 524 16.01 -9.92 -7.89
C ILE A 524 16.89 -8.77 -8.43
N ALA A 525 17.32 -7.85 -7.58
CA ALA A 525 18.22 -6.76 -7.98
C ALA A 525 19.60 -7.27 -8.42
N ALA A 526 20.12 -8.32 -7.77
CA ALA A 526 21.36 -8.98 -8.15
C ALA A 526 21.24 -9.74 -9.48
N GLU A 527 20.09 -10.37 -9.73
CA GLU A 527 19.76 -11.00 -11.01
C GLU A 527 19.71 -9.99 -12.15
N MET A 528 19.15 -8.79 -11.90
CA MET A 528 19.19 -7.70 -12.87
C MET A 528 20.63 -7.22 -13.10
N GLY A 529 21.42 -7.04 -12.04
CA GLY A 529 22.81 -6.56 -12.17
C GLY A 529 23.73 -7.57 -12.86
N MET A 530 23.53 -8.86 -12.63
CA MET A 530 24.21 -9.93 -13.36
C MET A 530 23.94 -9.84 -14.87
N ARG A 531 22.70 -9.55 -15.24
CA ARG A 531 22.26 -9.52 -16.64
C ARG A 531 22.54 -8.20 -17.34
N ALA A 532 22.73 -7.11 -16.59
CA ALA A 532 23.06 -5.79 -17.13
C ALA A 532 24.37 -5.74 -17.94
N LYS A 533 25.18 -6.80 -17.90
CA LYS A 533 26.38 -6.97 -18.75
C LYS A 533 26.04 -7.35 -20.21
N SER A 534 24.81 -7.75 -20.50
CA SER A 534 24.36 -8.21 -21.81
C SER A 534 23.46 -7.17 -22.49
N ALA A 535 23.59 -7.02 -23.80
CA ALA A 535 22.65 -6.22 -24.59
C ALA A 535 21.25 -6.86 -24.55
N PHE A 536 20.21 -6.07 -24.81
CA PHE A 536 18.82 -6.54 -24.69
C PHE A 536 18.56 -7.80 -25.53
N ALA A 537 19.07 -7.85 -26.76
CA ALA A 537 18.91 -9.00 -27.67
C ALA A 537 19.56 -10.29 -27.15
N ASP A 538 20.64 -10.17 -26.37
CA ASP A 538 21.42 -11.31 -25.85
C ASP A 538 20.89 -11.85 -24.52
N LEU A 539 19.89 -11.19 -23.93
CA LEU A 539 19.25 -11.64 -22.69
C LEU A 539 18.51 -12.97 -22.92
N PRO A 540 18.41 -13.87 -21.92
CA PRO A 540 17.56 -15.04 -22.02
C PRO A 540 16.11 -14.67 -22.36
N ASP A 541 15.45 -15.43 -23.24
CA ASP A 541 14.06 -15.19 -23.68
C ASP A 541 13.10 -14.96 -22.50
N ARG A 542 13.25 -15.76 -21.44
CA ARG A 542 12.46 -15.62 -20.21
C ARG A 542 12.68 -14.29 -19.52
N TYR A 543 13.92 -13.81 -19.47
CA TYR A 543 14.20 -12.53 -18.82
C TYR A 543 13.70 -11.35 -19.66
N ARG A 544 13.89 -11.39 -21.00
CA ARG A 544 13.28 -10.39 -21.91
C ARG A 544 11.77 -10.34 -21.75
N HIS A 545 11.12 -11.51 -21.67
CA HIS A 545 9.69 -11.61 -21.41
C HIS A 545 9.30 -10.91 -20.10
N VAL A 546 10.00 -11.19 -18.99
CA VAL A 546 9.71 -10.53 -17.71
C VAL A 546 9.95 -9.02 -17.79
N LEU A 547 11.03 -8.54 -18.42
CA LEU A 547 11.23 -7.11 -18.66
C LEU A 547 10.05 -6.49 -19.44
N GLY A 548 9.57 -7.17 -20.49
CA GLY A 548 8.40 -6.77 -21.27
C GLY A 548 7.10 -6.75 -20.48
N LEU A 549 6.85 -7.72 -19.60
CA LEU A 549 5.71 -7.69 -18.67
C LEU A 549 5.69 -6.40 -17.84
N HIS A 550 6.88 -5.93 -17.46
CA HIS A 550 7.10 -4.67 -16.74
C HIS A 550 7.25 -3.46 -17.65
N GLY A 551 7.11 -3.57 -18.98
CA GLY A 551 7.29 -2.43 -19.89
C GLY A 551 8.70 -1.82 -19.83
N ILE A 552 9.71 -2.63 -19.51
CA ILE A 552 11.13 -2.31 -19.67
C ILE A 552 11.53 -2.80 -21.05
N ASP A 553 11.45 -1.89 -22.02
CA ASP A 553 11.89 -2.10 -23.39
C ASP A 553 13.41 -2.02 -23.53
N GLN A 554 13.91 -2.21 -24.76
CA GLN A 554 15.33 -2.13 -25.07
C GLN A 554 15.94 -0.78 -24.69
N ALA A 555 15.26 0.34 -24.95
CA ALA A 555 15.79 1.67 -24.69
C ALA A 555 16.00 1.88 -23.18
N LYS A 556 15.02 1.52 -22.35
CA LYS A 556 15.14 1.57 -20.89
C LYS A 556 16.23 0.62 -20.39
N TRP A 557 16.31 -0.60 -20.93
CA TRP A 557 17.37 -1.54 -20.56
C TRP A 557 18.76 -1.00 -20.88
N ASP A 558 18.94 -0.40 -22.06
CA ASP A 558 20.20 0.21 -22.49
C ASP A 558 20.60 1.41 -21.63
N ALA A 559 19.64 2.15 -21.07
CA ALA A 559 19.90 3.19 -20.08
C ALA A 559 20.27 2.59 -18.70
N ILE A 560 19.54 1.58 -18.22
CA ILE A 560 19.78 0.92 -16.93
C ILE A 560 21.20 0.36 -16.86
N ARG A 561 21.67 -0.31 -17.93
CA ARG A 561 23.00 -0.94 -17.97
C ARG A 561 24.18 0.05 -17.92
N GLN A 562 23.93 1.35 -18.06
CA GLN A 562 24.95 2.39 -17.96
C GLN A 562 25.11 2.95 -16.54
N ALA A 563 24.28 2.51 -15.59
CA ALA A 563 24.38 2.97 -14.22
C ALA A 563 25.61 2.37 -13.51
N ASN A 564 26.21 3.15 -12.61
CA ASN A 564 27.30 2.68 -11.77
C ASN A 564 26.75 1.80 -10.64
N PHE A 565 26.67 0.49 -10.87
CA PHE A 565 26.03 -0.46 -9.97
C PHE A 565 26.75 -0.61 -8.63
N ARG A 566 26.00 -0.99 -7.58
CA ARG A 566 26.57 -1.31 -6.28
C ARG A 566 27.12 -2.73 -6.28
N GLU A 567 28.27 -2.93 -5.65
CA GLU A 567 28.87 -4.24 -5.47
C GLU A 567 28.98 -4.56 -3.98
N SER A 568 28.30 -5.62 -3.55
CA SER A 568 28.27 -5.98 -2.14
C SER A 568 28.14 -7.50 -1.97
N ASN A 569 28.95 -8.10 -1.09
CA ASN A 569 29.01 -9.56 -0.89
C ASN A 569 29.15 -10.37 -2.21
N GLY A 570 29.96 -9.88 -3.14
CA GLY A 570 30.21 -10.55 -4.43
C GLY A 570 29.04 -10.52 -5.43
N SER A 571 28.00 -9.72 -5.16
CA SER A 571 26.88 -9.49 -6.07
C SER A 571 26.85 -8.05 -6.55
N VAL A 572 26.49 -7.86 -7.83
CA VAL A 572 26.27 -6.56 -8.46
C VAL A 572 24.77 -6.26 -8.44
N TYR A 573 24.36 -5.11 -7.90
CA TYR A 573 22.96 -4.74 -7.73
C TYR A 573 22.59 -3.53 -8.58
N VAL A 574 21.48 -3.64 -9.31
CA VAL A 574 20.80 -2.47 -9.86
C VAL A 574 19.95 -1.84 -8.77
N THR A 575 20.23 -0.58 -8.43
CA THR A 575 19.54 0.14 -7.36
C THR A 575 19.07 1.52 -7.85
N PRO A 576 17.94 2.04 -7.33
CA PRO A 576 17.31 3.27 -7.82
C PRO A 576 18.16 4.54 -7.61
N ASP A 577 18.96 4.60 -6.54
CA ASP A 577 19.92 5.69 -6.31
C ASP A 577 20.95 5.81 -7.45
N ARG A 578 21.36 4.69 -8.04
CA ARG A 578 22.31 4.69 -9.17
C ARG A 578 21.65 5.13 -10.47
N ILE A 579 20.36 4.83 -10.65
CA ILE A 579 19.56 5.35 -11.78
C ILE A 579 19.41 6.88 -11.68
N ARG A 580 19.22 7.42 -10.47
CA ARG A 580 19.17 8.87 -10.23
C ARG A 580 20.47 9.59 -10.60
N LEU A 581 21.59 8.90 -10.60
CA LEU A 581 22.92 9.45 -10.89
C LEU A 581 23.38 9.25 -12.34
N LEU A 582 22.55 8.67 -13.21
CA LEU A 582 22.88 8.56 -14.64
C LEU A 582 23.10 9.94 -15.26
N ASP A 583 23.97 10.07 -16.26
CA ASP A 583 24.14 11.35 -16.97
C ASP A 583 22.90 11.69 -17.82
N ASP A 584 22.65 12.97 -18.04
CA ASP A 584 21.51 13.43 -18.85
C ASP A 584 21.55 12.86 -20.27
N ALA A 585 22.74 12.73 -20.86
CA ALA A 585 22.94 12.13 -22.19
C ALA A 585 22.44 10.68 -22.30
N VAL A 586 22.43 9.92 -21.19
CA VAL A 586 21.90 8.55 -21.16
C VAL A 586 20.37 8.54 -21.13
N ILE A 587 19.76 9.58 -20.55
CA ILE A 587 18.31 9.69 -20.35
C ILE A 587 17.63 10.34 -21.56
N GLU A 588 18.31 11.26 -22.25
CA GLU A 588 17.78 11.99 -23.41
C GLU A 588 17.07 11.10 -24.45
N PRO A 589 17.63 9.94 -24.86
CA PRO A 589 16.95 9.05 -25.81
C PRO A 589 15.58 8.56 -25.33
N LEU A 590 15.37 8.41 -24.01
CA LEU A 590 14.09 8.00 -23.43
C LEU A 590 13.02 9.10 -23.46
N ALA A 591 13.39 10.32 -23.84
CA ALA A 591 12.51 11.47 -23.88
C ALA A 591 12.62 12.26 -25.20
N ALA A 592 13.23 11.69 -26.23
CA ALA A 592 13.51 12.37 -27.49
C ALA A 592 12.25 13.03 -28.08
N ASP A 593 11.13 12.30 -28.14
CA ASP A 593 9.86 12.82 -28.65
C ASP A 593 9.31 13.99 -27.82
N ARG A 594 9.46 13.92 -26.49
CA ARG A 594 9.06 14.99 -25.56
C ARG A 594 9.93 16.23 -25.74
N ILE A 595 11.24 16.04 -25.90
CA ILE A 595 12.21 17.12 -26.14
C ILE A 595 11.92 17.81 -27.47
N GLU A 596 11.67 17.03 -28.53
CA GLU A 596 11.35 17.58 -29.84
C GLU A 596 10.02 18.34 -29.82
N ALA A 597 8.99 17.78 -29.19
CA ALA A 597 7.72 18.48 -28.98
C ALA A 597 7.91 19.81 -28.20
N ALA A 598 8.79 19.84 -27.20
CA ALA A 598 9.11 21.07 -26.46
C ALA A 598 9.87 22.09 -27.34
N ARG A 599 10.77 21.63 -28.20
CA ARG A 599 11.47 22.49 -29.17
C ARG A 599 10.50 23.16 -30.13
N LEU A 600 9.58 22.38 -30.70
CA LEU A 600 8.53 22.89 -31.57
C LEU A 600 7.60 23.86 -30.83
N ALA A 601 7.20 23.54 -29.60
CA ALA A 601 6.31 24.38 -28.79
C ALA A 601 6.93 25.73 -28.40
N THR A 602 8.25 25.80 -28.18
CA THR A 602 8.96 27.05 -27.89
C THR A 602 9.20 27.91 -29.13
N LYS A 603 8.98 27.35 -30.34
CA LYS A 603 9.22 28.01 -31.63
C LYS A 603 10.63 28.59 -31.72
N LEU A 604 11.60 27.90 -31.12
CA LEU A 604 12.99 28.34 -31.06
C LEU A 604 13.55 28.62 -32.46
N ASP A 605 13.29 27.72 -33.40
CA ASP A 605 13.78 27.79 -34.77
C ASP A 605 13.10 28.91 -35.60
N GLU A 606 11.95 29.44 -35.14
CA GLU A 606 11.24 30.58 -35.76
C GLU A 606 11.69 31.95 -35.20
N ALA A 607 12.76 32.02 -34.42
CA ALA A 607 13.21 33.27 -33.80
C ALA A 607 13.77 34.26 -34.84
N LYS A 608 13.11 35.42 -34.97
CA LYS A 608 13.46 36.48 -35.94
C LYS A 608 14.56 37.44 -35.48
N SER A 609 14.99 37.37 -34.22
CA SER A 609 16.06 38.19 -33.66
C SER A 609 16.88 37.40 -32.64
N ASP A 610 18.14 37.80 -32.43
CA ASP A 610 19.04 37.15 -31.45
C ASP A 610 18.50 37.24 -30.03
N SER A 611 17.91 38.38 -29.65
CA SER A 611 17.27 38.56 -28.34
C SER A 611 16.09 37.61 -28.12
N THR A 612 15.31 37.34 -29.17
CA THR A 612 14.18 36.41 -29.12
C THR A 612 14.67 34.97 -29.08
N ARG A 613 15.73 34.67 -29.85
CA ARG A 613 16.37 33.36 -29.85
C ARG A 613 16.93 33.01 -28.47
N GLN A 614 17.65 33.93 -27.82
CA GLN A 614 18.19 33.71 -26.47
C GLN A 614 17.08 33.44 -25.43
N LYS A 615 15.98 34.20 -25.46
CA LYS A 615 14.84 33.97 -24.55
C LYS A 615 14.17 32.61 -24.78
N ARG A 616 13.92 32.25 -26.04
CA ARG A 616 13.32 30.95 -26.40
C ARG A 616 14.28 29.79 -26.11
N GLN A 617 15.58 30.00 -26.27
CA GLN A 617 16.61 29.01 -25.93
C GLN A 617 16.59 28.75 -24.42
N ALA A 618 16.60 29.80 -23.59
CA ALA A 618 16.52 29.62 -22.14
C ALA A 618 15.21 28.94 -21.70
N GLU A 619 14.07 29.25 -22.34
CA GLU A 619 12.81 28.56 -22.09
C GLU A 619 12.87 27.08 -22.51
N PHE A 620 13.45 26.79 -23.68
CA PHE A 620 13.65 25.42 -24.16
C PHE A 620 14.57 24.63 -23.23
N ASP A 621 15.70 25.21 -22.82
CA ASP A 621 16.68 24.56 -21.93
C ASP A 621 16.06 24.22 -20.58
N ALA A 622 15.24 25.13 -20.01
CA ALA A 622 14.50 24.86 -18.78
C ALA A 622 13.49 23.72 -18.96
N ARG A 623 12.70 23.72 -20.05
CA ARG A 623 11.75 22.63 -20.34
C ARG A 623 12.45 21.30 -20.59
N ARG A 624 13.59 21.32 -21.29
CA ARG A 624 14.41 20.14 -21.59
C ARG A 624 14.95 19.53 -20.30
N ALA A 625 15.44 20.36 -19.37
CA ALA A 625 15.90 19.89 -18.06
C ALA A 625 14.75 19.23 -17.26
N ASP A 626 13.55 19.82 -17.27
CA ASP A 626 12.37 19.21 -16.63
C ASP A 626 11.99 17.87 -17.27
N ILE A 627 11.99 17.79 -18.60
CA ILE A 627 11.67 16.57 -19.35
C ILE A 627 12.68 15.45 -19.04
N ILE A 628 13.97 15.77 -18.99
CA ILE A 628 15.03 14.81 -18.65
C ILE A 628 14.88 14.37 -17.19
N SER A 629 14.59 15.29 -16.26
CA SER A 629 14.31 14.98 -14.85
C SER A 629 13.13 14.01 -14.71
N ASP A 630 12.06 14.22 -15.48
CA ASP A 630 10.88 13.35 -15.45
C ASP A 630 11.17 11.99 -16.09
N ALA A 631 11.90 11.93 -17.21
CA ALA A 631 12.32 10.68 -17.83
C ALA A 631 13.24 9.85 -16.94
N ARG A 632 14.12 10.50 -16.17
CA ARG A 632 14.95 9.87 -15.14
C ARG A 632 14.10 9.29 -14.02
N ARG A 633 13.09 10.02 -13.54
CA ARG A 633 12.11 9.53 -12.55
C ARG A 633 11.34 8.33 -13.11
N ASP A 634 10.90 8.38 -14.36
CA ASP A 634 10.18 7.28 -15.03
C ASP A 634 11.04 6.00 -15.11
N LEU A 635 12.33 6.13 -15.39
CA LEU A 635 13.28 5.02 -15.41
C LEU A 635 13.51 4.43 -14.01
N GLU A 636 13.70 5.29 -13.02
CA GLU A 636 13.84 4.88 -11.61
C GLU A 636 12.60 4.13 -11.10
N LEU A 637 11.40 4.67 -11.36
CA LEU A 637 10.14 4.04 -11.00
C LEU A 637 9.94 2.71 -11.74
N SER A 638 10.47 2.57 -12.96
CA SER A 638 10.42 1.30 -13.71
C SER A 638 11.28 0.21 -13.06
N VAL A 639 12.47 0.56 -12.58
CA VAL A 639 13.34 -0.36 -11.82
C VAL A 639 12.71 -0.72 -10.48
N LEU A 640 12.23 0.27 -9.73
CA LEU A 640 11.55 0.05 -8.45
C LEU A 640 10.31 -0.83 -8.60
N ARG A 641 9.48 -0.56 -9.61
CA ARG A 641 8.28 -1.34 -9.92
C ARG A 641 8.64 -2.79 -10.25
N PHE A 642 9.66 -3.02 -11.07
CA PHE A 642 10.14 -4.36 -11.40
C PHE A 642 10.53 -5.13 -10.14
N VAL A 643 11.37 -4.55 -9.27
CA VAL A 643 11.86 -5.24 -8.08
C VAL A 643 10.75 -5.50 -7.07
N ALA A 644 9.93 -4.48 -6.76
CA ALA A 644 8.86 -4.61 -5.76
C ALA A 644 7.80 -5.64 -6.20
N ASP A 645 7.40 -5.61 -7.47
CA ASP A 645 6.40 -6.53 -7.97
C ASP A 645 6.94 -7.98 -8.04
N GLU A 646 8.16 -8.19 -8.54
CA GLU A 646 8.80 -9.52 -8.55
C GLU A 646 9.07 -10.06 -7.13
N THR A 647 9.29 -9.18 -6.15
CA THR A 647 9.45 -9.58 -4.74
C THR A 647 8.15 -10.14 -4.20
N SER A 648 7.01 -9.52 -4.51
CA SER A 648 5.68 -10.01 -4.13
C SER A 648 5.22 -11.30 -4.87
N TYR A 649 6.02 -11.80 -5.80
CA TYR A 649 5.89 -13.16 -6.37
C TYR A 649 6.83 -14.19 -5.76
N SER A 650 7.83 -13.73 -5.01
CA SER A 650 8.79 -14.58 -4.31
C SER A 650 8.34 -14.81 -2.87
N VAL A 651 7.72 -13.79 -2.25
CA VAL A 651 7.06 -13.86 -0.95
C VAL A 651 5.59 -13.51 -1.12
N VAL A 652 4.69 -14.42 -0.76
CA VAL A 652 3.26 -14.32 -1.08
C VAL A 652 2.57 -13.28 -0.20
N GLU A 653 1.93 -12.30 -0.84
CA GLU A 653 1.19 -11.24 -0.15
C GLU A 653 -0.20 -10.99 -0.70
N VAL A 654 -1.06 -10.41 0.13
CA VAL A 654 -2.40 -9.97 -0.29
C VAL A 654 -2.27 -8.71 -1.12
N ASP A 655 -2.32 -8.87 -2.43
CA ASP A 655 -2.31 -7.77 -3.40
C ASP A 655 -3.71 -7.14 -3.60
N PRO A 656 -3.82 -6.02 -4.33
CA PRO A 656 -5.10 -5.36 -4.56
C PRO A 656 -6.18 -6.26 -5.17
N ARG A 657 -5.81 -7.17 -6.08
CA ARG A 657 -6.73 -8.15 -6.68
C ARG A 657 -7.24 -9.17 -5.66
N THR A 658 -6.36 -9.70 -4.84
CA THR A 658 -6.71 -10.60 -3.73
C THR A 658 -7.61 -9.87 -2.75
N ARG A 659 -7.27 -8.64 -2.36
CA ARG A 659 -8.09 -7.81 -1.47
C ARG A 659 -9.48 -7.55 -2.05
N ARG A 660 -9.59 -7.25 -3.35
CA ARG A 660 -10.88 -7.08 -4.05
C ARG A 660 -11.72 -8.35 -3.95
N THR A 661 -11.09 -9.49 -4.19
CA THR A 661 -11.73 -10.81 -4.11
C THR A 661 -12.21 -11.12 -2.68
N MET A 662 -11.41 -10.81 -1.67
CA MET A 662 -11.74 -11.14 -0.27
C MET A 662 -12.78 -10.21 0.34
N THR A 663 -12.76 -8.92 -0.05
CA THR A 663 -13.63 -7.90 0.53
C THR A 663 -14.93 -7.72 -0.26
N GLN A 664 -14.96 -8.08 -1.55
CA GLN A 664 -16.12 -7.93 -2.43
C GLN A 664 -16.70 -6.50 -2.45
N GLY A 665 -15.88 -5.49 -2.15
CA GLY A 665 -16.30 -4.09 -2.03
C GLY A 665 -16.97 -3.70 -0.72
N TYR A 666 -17.15 -4.62 0.23
CA TYR A 666 -17.77 -4.28 1.51
C TYR A 666 -16.80 -3.50 2.41
N ARG A 667 -17.25 -2.32 2.85
CA ARG A 667 -16.50 -1.42 3.72
C ARG A 667 -16.43 -1.94 5.17
N PRO A 668 -15.32 -1.69 5.90
CA PRO A 668 -15.24 -2.01 7.33
C PRO A 668 -16.35 -1.31 8.12
N GLY A 669 -16.76 -1.88 9.24
CA GLY A 669 -17.81 -1.35 10.11
C GLY A 669 -19.24 -1.60 9.62
N THR A 670 -19.42 -2.10 8.39
CA THR A 670 -20.71 -2.62 7.92
C THR A 670 -20.86 -4.09 8.30
N PHE A 671 -22.09 -4.56 8.53
CA PHE A 671 -22.33 -5.98 8.86
C PHE A 671 -21.75 -6.92 7.79
N GLY A 672 -22.05 -6.68 6.51
CA GLY A 672 -21.50 -7.47 5.40
C GLY A 672 -19.98 -7.37 5.30
N GLY A 673 -19.40 -6.19 5.57
CA GLY A 673 -17.96 -5.99 5.56
C GLY A 673 -17.22 -6.72 6.66
N GLU A 674 -17.79 -6.80 7.86
CA GLU A 674 -17.18 -7.57 8.94
C GLU A 674 -17.36 -9.08 8.72
N ALA A 675 -18.52 -9.53 8.26
CA ALA A 675 -18.74 -10.93 7.89
C ALA A 675 -17.71 -11.43 6.85
N MET A 676 -17.50 -10.67 5.76
CA MET A 676 -16.50 -11.01 4.75
C MET A 676 -15.07 -11.02 5.31
N ARG A 677 -14.73 -10.10 6.23
CA ARG A 677 -13.41 -10.07 6.88
C ARG A 677 -13.19 -11.26 7.80
N PHE A 678 -14.21 -11.74 8.50
CA PHE A 678 -14.14 -12.99 9.27
C PHE A 678 -13.96 -14.21 8.37
N ILE A 679 -14.72 -14.32 7.27
CA ILE A 679 -14.59 -15.41 6.30
C ILE A 679 -13.21 -15.40 5.63
N GLY A 680 -12.71 -14.20 5.30
CA GLY A 680 -11.45 -14.00 4.59
C GLY A 680 -10.21 -14.12 5.46
N GLN A 681 -10.32 -14.03 6.80
CA GLN A 681 -9.18 -13.86 7.71
C GLN A 681 -8.04 -14.88 7.50
N PHE A 682 -8.37 -16.16 7.29
CA PHE A 682 -7.39 -17.23 7.06
C PHE A 682 -7.28 -17.65 5.60
N LYS A 683 -7.92 -16.91 4.69
CA LYS A 683 -7.95 -17.17 3.25
C LYS A 683 -7.05 -16.25 2.43
N GLY A 684 -6.40 -15.28 3.06
CA GLY A 684 -5.50 -14.33 2.36
C GLY A 684 -4.36 -15.02 1.60
N PHE A 685 -3.58 -15.84 2.29
CA PHE A 685 -2.48 -16.60 1.68
C PHE A 685 -2.97 -17.53 0.55
N PRO A 686 -3.93 -18.45 0.75
CA PRO A 686 -4.32 -19.37 -0.32
C PRO A 686 -4.95 -18.65 -1.52
N VAL A 687 -5.75 -17.59 -1.32
CA VAL A 687 -6.30 -16.81 -2.44
C VAL A 687 -5.17 -16.11 -3.21
N SER A 688 -4.22 -15.48 -2.52
CA SER A 688 -3.06 -14.82 -3.15
C SER A 688 -2.18 -15.82 -3.89
N PHE A 689 -1.83 -16.94 -3.24
CA PHE A 689 -1.04 -18.01 -3.83
C PHE A 689 -1.67 -18.50 -5.14
N THR A 690 -2.98 -18.75 -5.12
CA THR A 690 -3.74 -19.17 -6.31
C THR A 690 -3.75 -18.10 -7.38
N GLN A 691 -4.11 -16.86 -7.03
CA GLN A 691 -4.22 -15.80 -8.03
C GLN A 691 -2.86 -15.44 -8.63
N ARG A 692 -1.80 -15.38 -7.82
CA ARG A 692 -0.48 -14.89 -8.23
C ARG A 692 0.45 -16.01 -8.67
N ILE A 693 0.74 -16.96 -7.79
CA ILE A 693 1.77 -17.99 -8.05
C ILE A 693 1.27 -18.99 -9.08
N ILE A 694 0.07 -19.56 -8.85
CA ILE A 694 -0.55 -20.48 -9.81
C ILE A 694 -0.95 -19.73 -11.08
N GLY A 695 -1.56 -18.55 -10.94
CA GLY A 695 -1.93 -17.70 -12.08
C GLY A 695 -0.74 -17.39 -13.00
N ARG A 696 0.41 -17.03 -12.46
CA ARG A 696 1.64 -16.81 -13.25
C ARG A 696 2.17 -18.11 -13.86
N ALA A 697 2.15 -19.21 -13.12
CA ALA A 697 2.61 -20.50 -13.64
C ALA A 697 1.78 -20.97 -14.86
N LEU A 698 0.47 -20.75 -14.84
CA LEU A 698 -0.45 -21.16 -15.90
C LEU A 698 -0.52 -20.16 -17.06
N TYR A 699 -0.59 -18.86 -16.76
CA TYR A 699 -0.94 -17.83 -17.73
C TYR A 699 0.18 -16.81 -17.97
N GLY A 700 1.20 -16.76 -17.11
CA GLY A 700 2.24 -15.73 -17.15
C GLY A 700 3.38 -16.01 -18.12
N GLN A 701 3.51 -17.25 -18.60
CA GLN A 701 4.58 -17.66 -19.52
C GLN A 701 4.47 -16.96 -20.88
N ARG A 702 5.61 -16.81 -21.56
CA ARG A 702 5.67 -16.32 -22.94
C ARG A 702 4.77 -17.16 -23.87
N LYS A 703 4.18 -16.53 -24.89
CA LYS A 703 3.20 -17.17 -25.79
C LYS A 703 3.77 -18.38 -26.51
N ASP A 704 5.03 -18.29 -26.90
CA ASP A 704 5.86 -19.29 -27.59
C ASP A 704 6.56 -20.30 -26.66
N ALA A 705 6.35 -20.24 -25.34
CA ALA A 705 6.95 -21.20 -24.42
C ALA A 705 6.48 -22.63 -24.72
N SER A 706 7.46 -23.54 -24.80
CA SER A 706 7.20 -24.93 -25.10
C SER A 706 6.40 -25.61 -23.98
N PHE A 707 5.73 -26.71 -24.30
CA PHE A 707 5.02 -27.52 -23.30
C PHE A 707 5.97 -28.00 -22.19
N LEU A 708 7.22 -28.34 -22.52
CA LEU A 708 8.23 -28.76 -21.56
C LEU A 708 8.61 -27.64 -20.60
N GLU A 709 8.73 -26.39 -21.07
CA GLU A 709 9.02 -25.26 -20.19
C GLU A 709 7.89 -24.96 -19.21
N LYS A 710 6.65 -24.95 -19.71
CA LYS A 710 5.45 -24.76 -18.89
C LYS A 710 5.30 -25.89 -17.87
N GLY A 711 5.50 -27.14 -18.31
CA GLY A 711 5.48 -28.33 -17.48
C GLY A 711 6.59 -28.33 -16.41
N ALA A 712 7.80 -27.91 -16.76
CA ALA A 712 8.92 -27.84 -15.82
C ALA A 712 8.67 -26.79 -14.72
N HIS A 713 8.08 -25.64 -15.06
CA HIS A 713 7.74 -24.61 -14.07
C HIS A 713 6.69 -25.11 -13.07
N ILE A 714 5.58 -25.68 -13.55
CA ILE A 714 4.52 -26.23 -12.69
C ILE A 714 5.00 -27.45 -11.90
N GLY A 715 5.75 -28.35 -12.55
CA GLY A 715 6.32 -29.54 -11.91
C GLY A 715 7.30 -29.18 -10.79
N SER A 716 8.17 -28.18 -11.01
CA SER A 716 9.10 -27.69 -9.98
C SER A 716 8.36 -27.05 -8.80
N LEU A 717 7.27 -26.31 -9.08
CA LEU A 717 6.40 -25.78 -8.04
C LEU A 717 5.75 -26.90 -7.23
N LEU A 718 5.09 -27.86 -7.87
CA LEU A 718 4.46 -29.00 -7.20
C LEU A 718 5.46 -29.79 -6.35
N ALA A 719 6.60 -30.15 -6.91
CA ALA A 719 7.63 -30.89 -6.20
C ALA A 719 8.20 -30.09 -5.03
N GLY A 720 8.55 -28.81 -5.24
CA GLY A 720 9.07 -27.93 -4.22
C GLY A 720 8.10 -27.71 -3.07
N MET A 721 6.81 -27.51 -3.37
CA MET A 721 5.76 -27.34 -2.35
C MET A 721 5.52 -28.64 -1.57
N THR A 722 5.56 -29.82 -2.21
CA THR A 722 5.47 -31.11 -1.49
C THR A 722 6.64 -31.30 -0.53
N VAL A 723 7.87 -31.03 -0.98
CA VAL A 723 9.06 -31.12 -0.12
C VAL A 723 8.97 -30.14 1.05
N ALA A 724 8.58 -28.89 0.80
CA ALA A 724 8.35 -27.91 1.86
C ALA A 724 7.25 -28.37 2.82
N GLY A 725 6.15 -28.92 2.31
CA GLY A 725 5.07 -29.49 3.12
C GLY A 725 5.55 -30.62 4.03
N TYR A 726 6.39 -31.52 3.53
CA TYR A 726 7.00 -32.58 4.32
C TYR A 726 7.93 -32.00 5.41
N MET A 727 8.79 -31.04 5.07
CA MET A 727 9.64 -30.37 6.05
C MET A 727 8.81 -29.69 7.16
N ILE A 728 7.73 -29.00 6.79
CA ILE A 728 6.81 -28.37 7.74
C ILE A 728 6.18 -29.41 8.68
N ILE A 729 5.74 -30.56 8.16
CA ILE A 729 5.18 -31.66 8.96
C ILE A 729 6.23 -32.19 9.93
N ALA A 730 7.43 -32.50 9.43
CA ALA A 730 8.52 -33.02 10.24
C ALA A 730 8.90 -32.06 11.37
N MET A 731 9.03 -30.76 11.07
CA MET A 731 9.34 -29.73 12.08
C MET A 731 8.22 -29.55 13.09
N LYS A 732 6.95 -29.55 12.67
CA LYS A 732 5.80 -29.45 13.58
C LYS A 732 5.69 -30.68 14.49
N ASP A 733 5.94 -31.87 13.97
CA ASP A 733 5.90 -33.11 14.74
C ASP A 733 7.05 -33.15 15.75
N ALA A 734 8.27 -32.82 15.32
CA ALA A 734 9.43 -32.71 16.20
C ALA A 734 9.22 -31.67 17.31
N ALA A 735 8.70 -30.48 16.97
CA ALA A 735 8.37 -29.45 17.95
C ALA A 735 7.35 -29.95 18.98
N ARG A 736 6.38 -30.77 18.56
CA ARG A 736 5.39 -31.40 19.47
C ARG A 736 5.96 -32.60 20.23
N GLY A 737 7.26 -32.89 20.10
CA GLY A 737 7.93 -33.98 20.79
C GLY A 737 7.74 -35.35 20.15
N TYR A 738 7.44 -35.43 18.85
CA TYR A 738 7.29 -36.70 18.12
C TYR A 738 8.46 -36.97 17.17
N TRP A 739 9.01 -38.19 17.23
CA TRP A 739 10.12 -38.67 16.40
C TRP A 739 10.07 -40.20 16.27
N PRO A 740 10.58 -40.85 15.20
CA PRO A 740 11.19 -40.30 13.96
C PRO A 740 10.24 -39.49 13.08
N PRO A 741 10.71 -38.77 12.04
CA PRO A 741 9.82 -38.16 11.06
C PRO A 741 8.99 -39.23 10.35
N ARG A 742 7.82 -38.86 9.85
CA ARG A 742 6.95 -39.76 9.09
C ARG A 742 7.68 -40.29 7.85
N ASP A 743 7.37 -41.50 7.42
CA ASP A 743 7.92 -42.07 6.19
C ASP A 743 7.59 -41.15 4.99
N PRO A 744 8.60 -40.57 4.31
CA PRO A 744 8.36 -39.66 3.18
C PRO A 744 7.75 -40.35 1.96
N PHE A 745 7.79 -41.68 1.86
CA PHE A 745 7.26 -42.45 0.74
C PHE A 745 5.85 -43.00 1.01
N ASP A 746 5.35 -42.92 2.24
CA ASP A 746 3.98 -43.31 2.55
C ASP A 746 2.97 -42.36 1.88
N TYR A 747 1.93 -42.95 1.26
CA TYR A 747 0.94 -42.18 0.50
C TYR A 747 0.18 -41.18 1.36
N LYS A 748 -0.11 -41.52 2.64
CA LYS A 748 -0.78 -40.59 3.56
C LYS A 748 0.14 -39.41 3.90
N THR A 749 1.44 -39.68 4.04
CA THR A 749 2.45 -38.64 4.28
C THR A 749 2.63 -37.73 3.08
N ILE A 750 2.67 -38.27 1.85
CA ILE A 750 2.73 -37.47 0.62
C ILE A 750 1.46 -36.60 0.45
N LEU A 751 0.27 -37.18 0.67
CA LEU A 751 -0.99 -36.41 0.62
C LEU A 751 -1.03 -35.32 1.70
N ALA A 752 -0.57 -35.63 2.91
CA ALA A 752 -0.46 -34.64 3.97
C ALA A 752 0.55 -33.53 3.62
N ALA A 753 1.69 -33.88 3.02
CA ALA A 753 2.71 -32.93 2.59
C ALA A 753 2.20 -32.04 1.44
N LEU A 754 1.49 -32.58 0.46
CA LEU A 754 0.81 -31.83 -0.59
C LEU A 754 -0.20 -30.84 -0.01
N ALA A 755 -1.02 -31.27 0.96
CA ALA A 755 -1.99 -30.39 1.63
C ALA A 755 -1.30 -29.32 2.46
N GLN A 756 -0.30 -29.69 3.27
CA GLN A 756 0.42 -28.78 4.16
C GLN A 756 1.27 -27.75 3.39
N GLY A 757 1.83 -28.16 2.25
CA GLY A 757 2.54 -27.31 1.32
C GLY A 757 1.63 -26.50 0.41
N GLY A 758 0.30 -26.59 0.53
CA GLY A 758 -0.63 -25.83 -0.32
C GLY A 758 -0.68 -26.28 -1.79
N ALA A 759 -0.09 -27.42 -2.14
CA ALA A 759 -0.08 -28.00 -3.48
C ALA A 759 -1.29 -28.90 -3.80
N ALA A 760 -2.12 -29.22 -2.81
CA ALA A 760 -3.30 -30.06 -3.02
C ALA A 760 -4.33 -29.45 -4.01
N GLY A 761 -4.55 -28.12 -3.99
CA GLY A 761 -5.43 -27.44 -4.95
C GLY A 761 -4.86 -27.39 -6.37
N LEU A 762 -3.53 -27.23 -6.48
CA LEU A 762 -2.79 -27.23 -7.75
C LEU A 762 -2.97 -28.52 -8.55
N TYR A 763 -3.00 -29.68 -7.87
CA TYR A 763 -3.16 -30.98 -8.51
C TYR A 763 -4.52 -31.12 -9.22
N GLY A 764 -5.59 -30.63 -8.58
CA GLY A 764 -6.93 -30.60 -9.19
C GLY A 764 -6.99 -29.64 -10.38
N ASP A 765 -6.52 -28.40 -10.17
CA ASP A 765 -6.61 -27.37 -11.20
C ASP A 765 -5.72 -27.67 -12.43
N PHE A 766 -4.52 -28.25 -12.26
CA PHE A 766 -3.63 -28.61 -13.38
C PHE A 766 -4.25 -29.68 -14.30
N LEU A 767 -4.93 -30.69 -13.73
CA LEU A 767 -5.61 -31.73 -14.51
C LEU A 767 -6.83 -31.20 -15.28
N PHE A 768 -7.49 -30.14 -14.77
CA PHE A 768 -8.71 -29.59 -15.36
C PHE A 768 -8.52 -28.23 -16.08
N ALA A 769 -7.32 -27.64 -16.05
CA ALA A 769 -7.00 -26.32 -16.64
C ALA A 769 -7.23 -26.23 -18.16
N GLN A 770 -7.21 -27.36 -18.89
CA GLN A 770 -7.48 -27.36 -20.33
C GLN A 770 -8.94 -27.10 -20.70
N LYS A 771 -9.89 -27.28 -19.77
CA LYS A 771 -11.34 -27.14 -20.07
C LYS A 771 -11.90 -25.73 -19.86
N ASN A 772 -11.21 -24.86 -19.10
CA ASN A 772 -11.71 -23.53 -18.73
C ASN A 772 -10.79 -22.39 -19.22
N ARG A 773 -10.86 -22.09 -20.52
CA ARG A 773 -10.18 -20.91 -21.11
C ARG A 773 -11.05 -19.64 -21.07
N PHE A 774 -12.32 -19.76 -20.68
CA PHE A 774 -13.29 -18.66 -20.63
C PHE A 774 -14.15 -18.73 -19.35
N GLY A 775 -13.77 -17.95 -18.33
CA GLY A 775 -14.73 -17.32 -17.42
C GLY A 775 -15.27 -18.07 -16.19
N GLY A 776 -14.97 -19.36 -15.96
CA GLY A 776 -15.30 -20.09 -14.72
C GLY A 776 -14.08 -20.23 -13.80
N GLY A 777 -14.18 -19.77 -12.55
CA GLY A 777 -13.01 -19.41 -11.74
C GLY A 777 -12.37 -20.53 -10.93
N VAL A 778 -11.03 -20.49 -10.86
CA VAL A 778 -10.14 -21.12 -9.85
C VAL A 778 -10.52 -20.76 -8.38
N LEU A 779 -11.56 -19.95 -8.19
CA LEU A 779 -12.13 -19.58 -6.90
C LEU A 779 -13.07 -20.64 -6.32
N GLU A 780 -13.66 -21.52 -7.15
CA GLU A 780 -14.53 -22.60 -6.69
C GLU A 780 -13.75 -23.68 -5.91
N SER A 781 -12.46 -23.85 -6.21
CA SER A 781 -11.51 -24.72 -5.49
C SER A 781 -11.05 -24.17 -4.13
N ILE A 782 -11.43 -22.94 -3.75
CA ILE A 782 -11.03 -22.30 -2.48
C ILE A 782 -11.89 -22.79 -1.29
N ALA A 783 -12.83 -23.70 -1.52
CA ALA A 783 -13.43 -24.55 -0.49
C ALA A 783 -12.42 -25.60 0.03
N GLY A 784 -11.23 -25.16 0.44
CA GLY A 784 -10.26 -25.97 1.18
C GLY A 784 -10.71 -26.20 2.63
N PRO A 785 -10.01 -27.07 3.39
CA PRO A 785 -10.43 -27.71 4.65
C PRO A 785 -10.83 -26.79 5.82
N THR A 786 -10.74 -25.47 5.65
CA THR A 786 -11.22 -24.45 6.59
C THR A 786 -12.73 -24.47 6.87
N ILE A 787 -13.56 -24.94 5.91
CA ILE A 787 -14.99 -25.19 6.20
C ILE A 787 -15.12 -26.33 7.23
N GLY A 788 -14.24 -27.33 7.16
CA GLY A 788 -14.10 -28.37 8.17
C GLY A 788 -13.70 -27.81 9.54
N GLU A 789 -12.88 -26.77 9.63
CA GLU A 789 -12.50 -26.16 10.92
C GLU A 789 -13.62 -25.33 11.56
N ALA A 790 -14.43 -24.63 10.76
CA ALA A 790 -15.63 -23.93 11.24
C ALA A 790 -16.75 -24.93 11.62
N ALA A 791 -16.91 -25.99 10.83
CA ALA A 791 -17.81 -27.10 11.16
C ALA A 791 -17.36 -27.83 12.43
N GLN A 792 -16.05 -28.08 12.60
CA GLN A 792 -15.48 -28.68 13.81
C GLN A 792 -15.63 -27.76 15.02
N LEU A 793 -15.47 -26.44 14.86
CA LEU A 793 -15.73 -25.47 15.92
C LEU A 793 -17.23 -25.46 16.31
N THR A 794 -18.12 -25.56 15.33
CA THR A 794 -19.58 -25.59 15.52
C THR A 794 -20.03 -26.92 16.13
N GLU A 795 -19.53 -28.05 15.67
CA GLU A 795 -19.71 -29.39 16.27
C GLU A 795 -19.15 -29.43 17.69
N ASN A 796 -18.00 -28.82 17.95
CA ASN A 796 -17.44 -28.74 19.30
C ASN A 796 -18.31 -27.85 20.20
N LEU A 797 -18.84 -26.72 19.70
CA LEU A 797 -19.78 -25.86 20.44
C LEU A 797 -21.13 -26.56 20.70
N LEU A 798 -21.63 -27.31 19.72
CA LEU A 798 -22.83 -28.13 19.83
C LEU A 798 -22.61 -29.27 20.82
N SER A 799 -21.44 -29.92 20.81
CA SER A 799 -21.06 -30.94 21.80
C SER A 799 -20.92 -30.37 23.21
N LEU A 800 -20.51 -29.09 23.35
CA LEU A 800 -20.50 -28.37 24.62
C LEU A 800 -21.92 -28.04 25.11
N ARG A 801 -22.82 -27.61 24.21
CA ARG A 801 -24.25 -27.44 24.49
C ARG A 801 -24.88 -28.76 24.91
N ASP A 802 -24.59 -29.84 24.20
CA ASP A 802 -25.17 -31.16 24.44
C ASP A 802 -24.60 -31.81 25.71
N ALA A 803 -23.33 -31.55 26.07
CA ALA A 803 -22.74 -31.93 27.36
C ALA A 803 -23.30 -31.10 28.53
N ALA A 804 -23.58 -29.80 28.31
CA ALA A 804 -24.23 -28.94 29.31
C ALA A 804 -25.73 -29.30 29.47
N ALA A 805 -26.42 -29.66 28.38
CA ALA A 805 -27.79 -30.15 28.38
C ALA A 805 -27.89 -31.57 28.96
N GLY A 806 -26.88 -32.43 28.76
CA GLY A 806 -26.76 -33.76 29.37
C GLY A 806 -26.69 -33.71 30.91
N LYS A 807 -26.13 -32.63 31.47
CA LYS A 807 -26.16 -32.36 32.93
C LYS A 807 -27.55 -32.04 33.47
N LEU A 808 -28.49 -31.59 32.62
CA LEU A 808 -29.88 -31.30 32.98
C LEU A 808 -30.79 -32.52 32.80
N THR A 809 -30.37 -33.53 32.01
CA THR A 809 -31.18 -34.71 31.67
C THR A 809 -30.70 -36.02 32.29
N GLY A 810 -29.58 -36.02 33.03
CA GLY A 810 -29.08 -37.19 33.77
C GLY A 810 -28.35 -38.25 32.93
N ASN A 811 -28.09 -37.97 31.65
CA ASN A 811 -27.27 -38.84 30.79
C ASN A 811 -25.82 -38.33 30.77
N GLU A 812 -24.97 -38.87 31.64
CA GLU A 812 -23.54 -38.54 31.68
C GLU A 812 -22.79 -39.16 30.49
N ALA A 813 -22.72 -38.44 29.37
CA ALA A 813 -21.60 -38.60 28.46
C ALA A 813 -20.31 -38.18 29.17
N LYS A 814 -19.22 -38.95 29.07
CA LYS A 814 -17.89 -38.56 29.57
C LYS A 814 -17.50 -37.23 28.93
N ALA A 815 -17.69 -36.13 29.66
CA ALA A 815 -17.41 -34.81 29.16
C ALA A 815 -15.94 -34.73 28.73
N PRO A 816 -15.64 -34.20 27.53
CA PRO A 816 -14.31 -34.27 26.94
C PRO A 816 -13.37 -33.21 27.55
N TRP A 817 -13.27 -33.16 28.89
CA TRP A 817 -12.60 -32.12 29.65
C TRP A 817 -11.12 -31.96 29.26
N ALA A 818 -10.40 -33.05 29.01
CA ALA A 818 -9.02 -32.98 28.50
C ALA A 818 -8.92 -32.35 27.10
N GLN A 819 -9.94 -32.55 26.25
CA GLN A 819 -10.00 -31.93 24.92
C GLN A 819 -10.40 -30.45 25.03
N ILE A 820 -11.38 -30.11 25.87
CA ILE A 820 -11.78 -28.72 26.17
C ILE A 820 -10.60 -27.95 26.76
N PHE A 821 -9.90 -28.51 27.74
CA PHE A 821 -8.69 -27.94 28.32
C PHE A 821 -7.61 -27.74 27.25
N SER A 822 -7.34 -28.77 26.45
CA SER A 822 -6.34 -28.66 25.37
C SER A 822 -6.72 -27.57 24.36
N GLN A 823 -8.00 -27.41 24.03
CA GLN A 823 -8.50 -26.35 23.16
C GLN A 823 -8.37 -24.97 23.81
N ALA A 824 -8.72 -24.83 25.09
CA ALA A 824 -8.58 -23.59 25.84
C ALA A 824 -7.12 -23.12 25.83
N VAL A 825 -6.17 -24.02 26.16
CA VAL A 825 -4.75 -23.68 26.14
C VAL A 825 -4.23 -23.46 24.71
N ASN A 826 -4.72 -24.19 23.71
CA ASN A 826 -4.34 -23.98 22.30
C ASN A 826 -4.79 -22.61 21.75
N ASN A 827 -5.90 -22.07 22.26
CA ASN A 827 -6.41 -20.76 21.85
C ASN A 827 -5.94 -19.63 22.78
N THR A 828 -5.15 -19.92 23.82
CA THR A 828 -4.59 -18.92 24.72
C THR A 828 -3.33 -18.32 24.08
N PRO A 829 -3.30 -17.01 23.76
CA PRO A 829 -2.11 -16.37 23.22
C PRO A 829 -0.89 -16.59 24.11
N MET A 830 0.31 -16.62 23.51
CA MET A 830 1.60 -16.93 24.14
C MET A 830 1.78 -18.40 24.56
N ALA A 831 0.76 -19.04 25.14
CA ALA A 831 0.83 -20.45 25.52
C ALA A 831 0.87 -21.41 24.30
N ASN A 832 0.41 -20.94 23.14
CA ASN A 832 0.35 -21.68 21.89
C ASN A 832 1.57 -21.46 20.96
N LEU A 833 2.57 -20.68 21.40
CA LEU A 833 3.83 -20.50 20.65
C LEU A 833 4.54 -21.85 20.48
N PHE A 834 5.06 -22.12 19.28
CA PHE A 834 5.58 -23.45 18.91
C PHE A 834 6.73 -23.96 19.79
N TYR A 835 7.47 -23.07 20.48
CA TYR A 835 8.55 -23.43 21.41
C TYR A 835 8.14 -23.34 22.89
N VAL A 836 7.11 -22.55 23.23
CA VAL A 836 6.58 -22.48 24.61
C VAL A 836 5.68 -23.67 24.89
N ARG A 837 4.82 -24.01 23.94
CA ARG A 837 3.84 -25.08 24.10
C ARG A 837 4.48 -26.42 24.48
N PRO A 838 5.56 -26.89 23.82
CA PRO A 838 6.21 -28.14 24.19
C PRO A 838 6.76 -28.13 25.61
N ALA A 839 7.30 -27.00 26.07
CA ALA A 839 7.77 -26.85 27.45
C ALA A 839 6.60 -26.91 28.44
N LEU A 840 5.49 -26.23 28.16
CA LEU A 840 4.29 -26.30 29.01
C LEU A 840 3.67 -27.71 29.00
N ASP A 841 3.65 -28.37 27.84
CA ASP A 841 3.21 -29.76 27.70
C ASP A 841 4.05 -30.68 28.58
N TYR A 842 5.38 -30.49 28.56
CA TYR A 842 6.31 -31.27 29.37
C TYR A 842 6.28 -30.93 30.86
N LEU A 843 6.01 -29.69 31.28
CA LEU A 843 6.08 -29.33 32.70
C LEU A 843 4.75 -29.50 33.43
N PHE A 844 3.62 -29.18 32.77
CA PHE A 844 2.33 -29.00 33.47
C PHE A 844 1.14 -29.60 32.71
N LEU A 845 1.01 -29.32 31.41
CA LEU A 845 -0.24 -29.57 30.70
C LEU A 845 -0.51 -31.06 30.48
N ASN A 846 0.53 -31.89 30.27
CA ASN A 846 0.35 -33.33 30.16
C ASN A 846 -0.17 -33.96 31.47
N SER A 847 0.34 -33.52 32.62
CA SER A 847 -0.15 -33.97 33.94
C SER A 847 -1.62 -33.60 34.14
N ILE A 848 -2.01 -32.38 33.74
CA ILE A 848 -3.42 -31.95 33.80
C ILE A 848 -4.30 -32.77 32.85
N ARG A 849 -3.85 -33.06 31.62
CA ARG A 849 -4.60 -33.91 30.67
C ARG A 849 -4.79 -35.32 31.20
N GLU A 850 -3.76 -35.89 31.82
CA GLU A 850 -3.80 -37.23 32.38
C GLU A 850 -4.71 -37.28 33.61
N SER A 851 -4.72 -36.23 34.44
CA SER A 851 -5.68 -36.06 35.54
C SER A 851 -7.13 -35.93 35.05
N LEU A 852 -7.37 -35.11 34.01
CA LEU A 852 -8.71 -34.91 33.43
C LEU A 852 -9.21 -36.12 32.63
N SER A 853 -8.31 -36.94 32.09
CA SER A 853 -8.62 -38.12 31.29
C SER A 853 -7.51 -39.17 31.42
N PRO A 854 -7.60 -40.07 32.41
CA PRO A 854 -6.59 -41.11 32.61
C PRO A 854 -6.36 -41.96 31.34
N GLY A 855 -5.10 -42.26 31.05
CA GLY A 855 -4.61 -42.94 29.84
C GLY A 855 -4.63 -42.08 28.57
N TYR A 856 -4.80 -40.75 28.66
CA TYR A 856 -4.87 -39.87 27.49
C TYR A 856 -3.58 -39.92 26.68
N LEU A 857 -2.44 -39.80 27.35
CA LEU A 857 -1.13 -39.78 26.69
C LEU A 857 -0.84 -41.13 26.03
N LYS A 858 -1.12 -42.25 26.71
CA LYS A 858 -0.96 -43.60 26.16
C LYS A 858 -1.81 -43.83 24.90
N ARG A 859 -3.08 -43.39 24.90
CA ARG A 859 -3.95 -43.46 23.71
C ARG A 859 -3.41 -42.59 22.57
N GLN A 860 -2.92 -41.40 22.88
CA GLN A 860 -2.34 -40.50 21.89
C GLN A 860 -1.08 -41.10 21.26
N THR A 861 -0.14 -41.59 22.07
CA THR A 861 1.10 -42.23 21.60
C THR A 861 0.80 -43.47 20.77
N LYS A 862 -0.13 -44.33 21.20
CA LYS A 862 -0.56 -45.51 20.43
C LYS A 862 -1.08 -45.14 19.04
N ARG A 863 -2.00 -44.17 18.94
CA ARG A 863 -2.52 -43.70 17.64
C ARG A 863 -1.41 -43.15 16.75
N ARG A 864 -0.48 -42.37 17.31
CA ARG A 864 0.65 -41.79 16.54
C ARG A 864 1.61 -42.86 16.02
N MET A 865 1.82 -43.92 16.79
CA MET A 865 2.61 -45.06 16.35
C MET A 865 1.88 -45.85 15.24
N GLU A 866 0.58 -46.10 15.39
CA GLU A 866 -0.24 -46.81 14.40
C GLU A 866 -0.39 -46.03 13.09
N ASP A 867 -0.65 -44.73 13.15
CA ASP A 867 -0.92 -43.90 11.98
C ASP A 867 0.35 -43.46 11.25
N TYR A 868 1.45 -43.22 11.98
CA TYR A 868 2.63 -42.54 11.44
C TYR A 868 3.98 -43.16 11.85
N GLY A 869 4.00 -44.23 12.64
CA GLY A 869 5.24 -44.85 13.12
C GLY A 869 6.04 -43.96 14.09
N GLN A 870 5.40 -42.97 14.71
CA GLN A 870 6.07 -41.99 15.57
C GLN A 870 5.92 -42.31 17.05
N GLN A 871 6.97 -42.02 17.82
CA GLN A 871 6.98 -42.12 19.27
C GLN A 871 7.25 -40.74 19.89
N ARG A 872 7.03 -40.63 21.20
CA ARG A 872 7.41 -39.42 21.93
C ARG A 872 8.90 -39.41 22.21
N ILE A 873 9.53 -38.25 22.07
CA ILE A 873 10.95 -38.01 22.41
C ILE A 873 11.17 -38.15 23.92
N PHE A 874 10.17 -37.77 24.73
CA PHE A 874 10.21 -37.90 26.19
C PHE A 874 9.35 -39.08 26.65
N PRO A 875 9.88 -40.00 27.48
CA PRO A 875 9.15 -41.18 27.94
C PRO A 875 7.97 -40.81 28.87
N ASP A 876 6.88 -41.57 28.78
CA ASP A 876 5.65 -41.35 29.57
C ASP A 876 5.87 -41.49 31.09
N GLN A 877 6.98 -42.11 31.53
CA GLN A 877 7.34 -42.29 32.95
C GLN A 877 7.73 -41.01 33.69
N ALA A 878 7.90 -39.88 32.99
CA ALA A 878 8.19 -38.57 33.62
C ALA A 878 6.95 -37.93 34.30
N PHE A 879 5.76 -38.48 34.08
CA PHE A 879 4.49 -37.94 34.56
C PHE A 879 3.88 -38.98 35.52
N GLY A 880 3.90 -38.65 36.82
CA GLY A 880 3.71 -39.60 37.93
C GLY A 880 2.49 -40.54 37.86
N ARG A 881 2.64 -41.68 38.54
CA ARG A 881 1.61 -42.71 38.76
C ARG A 881 0.35 -42.16 39.43
#